data_AF-A0A3M0W6C2-F1
#
_entry.id   AF-A0A3M0W6C2-F1
#
_cell.length_a   1.000
_cell.length_b   1.000
_cell.length_c   1.000
_cell.angle_alpha   90.00
_cell.angle_beta   90.00
_cell.angle_gamma   90.00
#
_symmetry.space_group_name_H-M   'P 1'
#
loop_
_entity.id
_entity.type
_entity.pdbx_description
1 polymer ?
#
loop_
_entity_poly.entity_id
_entity_poly.type
_entity_poly.pdbx_seq_one_letter_code
_entity_poly.pdbx_strand_id
1 'polypeptide(L)'
;MADPAQALSRLPAMTKLTMDNITDNVVLMNSLNPDPRLKFILERVVVHLHDFIRETRLTHAELMASLKFLTEESILLTDILGLSMLIDSIESPKLPGATQGTVLGPFHTHDVEDKAVGSQLTSDTNGEPVLALCTVKDLHGKPVAGVKADIWEADSTGHYDMQYPDRDGPDGRCVMHTDENGFFWFKAIVPVPYPIPAGGAAGQLMKKLGRHCWRPAHIHFMLEKPAYDRLITSLYFRNDPYTTTDPVFGVKEGLIVDLEKADKQTADKYGVKEGTAVMVYTFVLVPEQDAVDLRAKQTKHAFDKLGKKVKMRQYTDRSHATTSPIRHVVLRNRNYNNSNEPTLLVLVMTEDVGSWAQGRNVSSFLDMLLWTELDAATITLALLTSSEEEFDTYLASQAAVLATDYASLHLIHHPGYAADRKGKGMGMGMYRMFRHLGGVQHARRVEMARLRNYASLAALEPSHQHLLWIDADVYEVSPGLVQRMLAFSAADPRVGIQTAISHWGDGDGDYDFNAWVGPRTSPDERQRARLRTDKGSWQADSVAGKNSESAESSEIDGLVRLDAVGATVLLMKAHLWRQGLSFATSYLVGTDWQDEGWDAVESEGLCVTARNLINEESGRQGGVGCWGIVDGYTRHSDT
;
A
#
# COMPACT_ATOMS: atom_id res chain seq x y z
N MET A 1 -17.88 18.06 19.22
CA MET A 1 -17.42 17.40 20.47
C MET A 1 -18.49 16.40 20.86
N ALA A 2 -18.14 15.11 21.02
CA ALA A 2 -19.08 14.08 21.44
C ALA A 2 -19.63 14.36 22.85
N ASP A 3 -20.85 13.90 23.13
CA ASP A 3 -21.45 13.95 24.47
C ASP A 3 -20.54 13.25 25.50
N PRO A 4 -20.13 13.94 26.59
CA PRO A 4 -19.28 13.38 27.63
C PRO A 4 -19.79 12.06 28.22
N ALA A 5 -21.11 11.86 28.29
CA ALA A 5 -21.71 10.64 28.82
C ALA A 5 -21.54 9.44 27.87
N GLN A 6 -21.70 9.66 26.55
CA GLN A 6 -21.41 8.65 25.53
C GLN A 6 -19.91 8.30 25.48
N ALA A 7 -19.03 9.30 25.62
CA ALA A 7 -17.59 9.07 25.65
C ALA A 7 -17.20 8.21 26.86
N LEU A 8 -17.77 8.46 28.06
CA LEU A 8 -17.49 7.67 29.26
C LEU A 8 -17.91 6.20 29.13
N SER A 9 -19.04 5.93 28.47
CA SER A 9 -19.59 4.57 28.33
C SER A 9 -18.72 3.61 27.50
N ARG A 10 -17.80 4.15 26.69
CA ARG A 10 -16.92 3.41 25.80
C ARG A 10 -15.53 3.14 26.38
N LEU A 11 -15.22 3.71 27.55
CA LEU A 11 -13.90 3.59 28.17
C LEU A 11 -13.85 2.44 29.18
N PRO A 12 -12.77 1.64 29.18
CA PRO A 12 -12.58 0.62 30.20
C PRO A 12 -12.43 1.26 31.59
N ALA A 13 -13.07 0.66 32.59
CA ALA A 13 -12.98 1.14 33.96
C ALA A 13 -11.58 0.88 34.54
N MET A 14 -10.85 1.95 34.86
CA MET A 14 -9.56 1.88 35.55
C MET A 14 -9.73 2.36 36.98
N THR A 15 -9.81 1.45 37.95
CA THR A 15 -9.82 1.82 39.37
C THR A 15 -8.77 1.03 40.15
N LYS A 16 -8.09 1.70 41.09
CA LYS A 16 -6.93 1.21 41.88
C LYS A 16 -5.65 0.99 41.05
N LEU A 17 -4.93 2.08 40.75
CA LEU A 17 -3.64 2.06 40.06
C LEU A 17 -2.50 1.72 41.04
N THR A 18 -1.70 0.71 40.71
CA THR A 18 -0.50 0.27 41.44
C THR A 18 0.69 0.21 40.49
N MET A 19 1.90 0.07 41.04
CA MET A 19 3.11 -0.14 40.22
C MET A 19 3.02 -1.39 39.32
N ASP A 20 2.28 -2.41 39.76
CA ASP A 20 2.20 -3.69 39.05
C ASP A 20 1.16 -3.64 37.92
N ASN A 21 0.05 -2.92 38.09
CA ASN A 21 -1.05 -2.93 37.12
C ASN A 21 -1.11 -1.70 36.20
N ILE A 22 -0.29 -0.67 36.41
CA ILE A 22 -0.33 0.56 35.60
C ILE A 22 -0.02 0.31 34.12
N THR A 23 0.87 -0.63 33.79
CA THR A 23 1.18 -1.00 32.40
C THR A 23 -0.05 -1.54 31.68
N ASP A 24 -0.73 -2.53 32.28
CA ASP A 24 -1.89 -3.18 31.68
C ASP A 24 -3.04 -2.18 31.46
N ASN A 25 -3.23 -1.25 32.39
CA ASN A 25 -4.25 -0.20 32.28
C ASN A 25 -3.95 0.77 31.12
N VAL A 26 -2.70 1.22 30.96
CA VAL A 26 -2.31 2.11 29.86
C VAL A 26 -2.42 1.39 28.51
N VAL A 27 -2.01 0.12 28.44
CA VAL A 27 -2.21 -0.72 27.25
C VAL A 27 -3.68 -0.86 26.91
N LEU A 28 -4.53 -1.17 27.89
CA LEU A 28 -5.98 -1.33 27.70
C LEU A 28 -6.63 -0.05 27.18
N MET A 29 -6.26 1.12 27.71
CA MET A 29 -6.76 2.41 27.22
C MET A 29 -6.32 2.71 25.79
N ASN A 30 -5.04 2.51 25.48
CA ASN A 30 -4.52 2.73 24.14
C ASN A 30 -5.07 1.73 23.12
N SER A 31 -5.56 0.57 23.58
CA SER A 31 -6.17 -0.47 22.76
C SER A 31 -7.48 -0.07 22.08
N LEU A 32 -8.07 1.06 22.48
CA LEU A 32 -9.26 1.68 21.89
C LEU A 32 -8.97 2.30 20.50
N ASN A 33 -7.70 2.52 20.16
CA ASN A 33 -7.34 2.97 18.83
C ASN A 33 -7.62 1.83 17.81
N PRO A 34 -8.35 2.12 16.70
CA PRO A 34 -8.70 1.10 15.71
C PRO A 34 -7.53 0.68 14.82
N ASP A 35 -6.43 1.46 14.74
CA ASP A 35 -5.24 1.09 13.96
C ASP A 35 -4.46 -0.04 14.66
N PRO A 36 -4.44 -1.26 14.09
CA PRO A 36 -3.78 -2.41 14.71
C PRO A 36 -2.26 -2.26 14.77
N ARG A 37 -1.65 -1.55 13.79
CA ARG A 37 -0.20 -1.29 13.76
C ARG A 37 0.17 -0.30 14.85
N LEU A 38 -0.57 0.79 14.97
CA LEU A 38 -0.36 1.78 16.02
C LEU A 38 -0.62 1.18 17.41
N LYS A 39 -1.68 0.37 17.57
CA LYS A 39 -1.96 -0.36 18.81
C LYS A 39 -0.81 -1.28 19.21
N PHE A 40 -0.27 -2.06 18.27
CA PHE A 40 0.89 -2.90 18.52
C PHE A 40 2.12 -2.08 18.91
N ILE A 41 2.44 -1.00 18.19
CA ILE A 41 3.58 -0.12 18.49
C ILE A 41 3.42 0.48 19.88
N LEU A 42 2.27 1.08 20.20
CA LEU A 42 2.01 1.71 21.49
C LEU A 42 2.06 0.71 22.63
N GLU A 43 1.52 -0.49 22.46
CA GLU A 43 1.65 -1.55 23.46
C GLU A 43 3.13 -1.86 23.73
N ARG A 44 3.95 -2.07 22.69
CA ARG A 44 5.37 -2.38 22.86
C ARG A 44 6.13 -1.23 23.50
N VAL A 45 5.86 0.01 23.09
CA VAL A 45 6.47 1.21 23.68
C VAL A 45 6.15 1.30 25.16
N VAL A 46 4.86 1.18 25.54
CA VAL A 46 4.42 1.27 26.94
C VAL A 46 5.04 0.17 27.79
N VAL A 47 5.03 -1.08 27.30
CA VAL A 47 5.62 -2.22 28.03
C VAL A 47 7.11 -2.01 28.24
N HIS A 48 7.88 -1.76 27.18
CA HIS A 48 9.33 -1.59 27.28
C HIS A 48 9.73 -0.37 28.12
N LEU A 49 8.99 0.74 28.01
CA LEU A 49 9.25 1.94 28.79
C LEU A 49 8.95 1.73 30.28
N HIS A 50 7.82 1.12 30.62
CA HIS A 50 7.49 0.85 32.02
C HIS A 50 8.44 -0.16 32.64
N ASP A 51 8.86 -1.20 31.91
CA ASP A 51 9.83 -2.18 32.39
C ASP A 51 11.21 -1.53 32.62
N PHE A 52 11.67 -0.69 31.69
CA PHE A 52 12.89 0.12 31.88
C PHE A 52 12.81 0.99 33.15
N ILE A 53 11.68 1.67 33.38
CA ILE A 53 11.49 2.51 34.58
C ILE A 53 11.52 1.66 35.86
N ARG A 54 10.90 0.47 35.86
CA ARG A 54 10.91 -0.44 37.02
C ARG A 54 12.30 -1.00 37.30
N GLU A 55 13.00 -1.43 36.25
CA GLU A 55 14.35 -2.00 36.32
C GLU A 55 15.35 -0.98 36.89
N THR A 56 15.30 0.25 36.38
CA THR A 56 16.22 1.33 36.78
C THR A 56 15.81 2.06 38.05
N ARG A 57 14.56 1.88 38.51
CA ARG A 57 13.95 2.68 39.59
C ARG A 57 14.03 4.18 39.30
N LEU A 58 13.76 4.56 38.03
CA LEU A 58 13.89 5.94 37.54
C LEU A 58 13.21 6.94 38.49
N THR A 59 13.98 7.91 38.94
CA THR A 59 13.49 8.95 39.84
C THR A 59 12.78 10.07 39.08
N HIS A 60 11.98 10.86 39.79
CA HIS A 60 11.34 12.03 39.18
C HIS A 60 12.35 13.05 38.64
N ALA A 61 13.49 13.21 39.32
CA ALA A 61 14.56 14.11 38.86
C ALA A 61 15.19 13.61 37.53
N GLU A 62 15.41 12.31 37.40
CA GLU A 62 15.92 11.70 36.16
C GLU A 62 14.89 11.77 35.02
N LEU A 63 13.60 11.61 35.32
CA LEU A 63 12.53 11.82 34.34
C LEU A 63 12.54 13.25 33.80
N MET A 64 12.60 14.25 34.68
CA MET A 64 12.64 15.65 34.26
C MET A 64 13.91 15.98 33.46
N ALA A 65 15.04 15.41 33.83
CA ALA A 65 16.28 15.53 33.06
C ALA A 65 16.16 14.89 31.66
N SER A 66 15.50 13.74 31.56
CA SER A 66 15.25 13.03 30.29
C SER A 66 14.31 13.81 29.38
N LEU A 67 13.23 14.38 29.93
CA LEU A 67 12.30 15.22 29.17
C LEU A 67 12.97 16.47 28.61
N LYS A 68 13.79 17.15 29.42
CA LYS A 68 14.60 18.29 28.95
C LYS A 68 15.57 17.88 27.84
N PHE A 69 16.14 16.69 27.95
CA PHE A 69 17.06 16.16 26.94
C PHE A 69 16.36 15.89 25.60
N LEU A 70 15.14 15.32 25.63
CA LEU A 70 14.36 14.99 24.43
C LEU A 70 13.84 16.22 23.66
N THR A 71 13.71 17.38 24.31
CA THR A 71 13.22 18.60 23.65
C THR A 71 14.25 19.30 22.77
N GLU A 72 15.54 18.96 22.89
CA GLU A 72 16.61 19.74 22.26
C GLU A 72 17.00 19.23 20.85
N GLU A 73 17.07 17.92 20.54
CA GLU A 73 17.35 17.40 19.18
C GLU A 73 16.91 15.92 19.01
N SER A 74 16.25 15.56 17.89
CA SER A 74 15.67 14.21 17.70
C SER A 74 16.47 13.25 16.82
N ILE A 75 16.97 13.66 15.65
CA ILE A 75 17.54 12.72 14.65
C ILE A 75 18.92 12.20 15.05
N LEU A 76 19.89 13.08 15.35
CA LEU A 76 21.25 12.65 15.69
C LEU A 76 21.29 11.76 16.95
N LEU A 77 20.32 11.94 17.85
CA LEU A 77 20.15 11.08 19.01
C LEU A 77 19.80 9.63 18.61
N THR A 78 18.98 9.45 17.56
CA THR A 78 18.67 8.12 17.04
C THR A 78 19.91 7.42 16.47
N ASP A 79 20.81 8.17 15.83
CA ASP A 79 22.06 7.63 15.28
C ASP A 79 23.01 7.15 16.39
N ILE A 80 23.29 7.99 17.39
CA ILE A 80 24.26 7.66 18.45
C ILE A 80 23.77 6.58 19.43
N LEU A 81 22.47 6.30 19.44
CA LEU A 81 21.87 5.18 20.16
C LEU A 81 21.78 3.90 19.31
N GLY A 82 22.17 3.96 18.03
CA GLY A 82 22.12 2.85 17.09
C GLY A 82 20.72 2.53 16.58
N LEU A 83 19.73 3.38 16.83
CA LEU A 83 18.35 3.17 16.42
C LEU A 83 18.21 3.23 14.88
N SER A 84 18.83 4.22 14.24
CA SER A 84 18.82 4.35 12.77
C SER A 84 19.42 3.11 12.10
N MET A 85 20.50 2.57 12.67
CA MET A 85 21.13 1.35 12.14
C MET A 85 20.35 0.08 12.38
N LEU A 86 19.63 0.01 13.50
CA LEU A 86 18.70 -1.08 13.72
C LEU A 86 17.52 -1.02 12.74
N ILE A 87 16.95 0.17 12.50
CA ILE A 87 15.84 0.35 11.55
C ILE A 87 16.30 0.01 10.13
N ASP A 88 17.43 0.54 9.66
CA ASP A 88 18.00 0.21 8.35
C ASP A 88 18.21 -1.30 8.18
N SER A 89 18.73 -1.98 9.22
CA SER A 89 18.93 -3.42 9.18
C SER A 89 17.62 -4.22 9.11
N ILE A 90 16.51 -3.66 9.60
CA ILE A 90 15.17 -4.26 9.55
C ILE A 90 14.48 -3.95 8.22
N GLU A 91 14.58 -2.72 7.72
CA GLU A 91 13.94 -2.29 6.47
C GLU A 91 14.68 -2.76 5.22
N SER A 92 16.00 -2.91 5.30
CA SER A 92 16.84 -3.29 4.17
C SER A 92 17.68 -4.54 4.49
N PRO A 93 17.07 -5.68 4.88
CA PRO A 93 17.81 -6.89 5.13
C PRO A 93 18.46 -7.37 3.83
N LYS A 94 19.75 -7.70 3.89
CA LYS A 94 20.51 -8.06 2.70
C LYS A 94 20.69 -9.57 2.62
N LEU A 95 20.45 -10.11 1.43
CA LEU A 95 20.75 -11.51 1.11
C LEU A 95 22.26 -11.76 1.18
N PRO A 96 22.71 -12.98 1.50
CA PRO A 96 24.11 -13.34 1.42
C PRO A 96 24.70 -12.99 0.04
N GLY A 97 25.82 -12.26 0.02
CA GLY A 97 26.48 -11.81 -1.21
C GLY A 97 25.99 -10.46 -1.75
N ALA A 98 24.87 -9.92 -1.26
CA ALA A 98 24.46 -8.55 -1.58
C ALA A 98 25.31 -7.51 -0.86
N THR A 99 25.47 -6.33 -1.45
CA THR A 99 26.16 -5.22 -0.76
C THR A 99 25.32 -4.74 0.42
N GLN A 100 25.99 -4.52 1.55
CA GLN A 100 25.35 -4.07 2.77
C GLN A 100 24.91 -2.60 2.67
N GLY A 101 23.72 -2.27 3.19
CA GLY A 101 23.30 -0.88 3.39
C GLY A 101 23.95 -0.25 4.62
N THR A 102 23.92 1.07 4.73
CA THR A 102 24.28 1.81 5.95
C THR A 102 23.57 3.18 5.97
N VAL A 103 23.81 4.00 7.00
CA VAL A 103 23.02 5.22 7.27
C VAL A 103 23.13 6.17 6.09
N LEU A 104 21.99 6.74 5.67
CA LEU A 104 21.96 7.82 4.70
C LEU A 104 22.74 9.05 5.21
N GLY A 105 22.60 9.33 6.52
CA GLY A 105 23.09 10.57 7.12
C GLY A 105 22.24 11.79 6.72
N PRO A 106 22.47 12.95 7.35
CA PRO A 106 21.60 14.12 7.20
C PRO A 106 21.96 15.02 6.01
N PHE A 107 22.98 14.67 5.20
CA PHE A 107 23.60 15.58 4.24
C PHE A 107 23.29 15.27 2.76
N HIS A 108 22.36 14.34 2.51
CA HIS A 108 21.80 14.11 1.17
C HIS A 108 20.86 15.26 0.76
N THR A 109 20.91 15.67 -0.50
CA THR A 109 20.06 16.73 -1.05
C THR A 109 19.48 16.32 -2.40
N HIS A 110 18.43 17.01 -2.85
CA HIS A 110 17.71 16.68 -4.09
C HIS A 110 18.10 17.59 -5.27
N ASP A 111 18.98 18.57 -5.05
CA ASP A 111 19.48 19.53 -6.06
C ASP A 111 20.77 19.03 -6.75
N VAL A 112 21.00 17.72 -6.73
CA VAL A 112 22.15 17.07 -7.36
C VAL A 112 22.01 17.09 -8.89
N GLU A 113 23.12 17.35 -9.58
CA GLU A 113 23.19 17.33 -11.05
C GLU A 113 23.67 15.98 -11.60
N ASP A 114 23.10 15.56 -12.74
CA ASP A 114 23.66 14.47 -13.55
C ASP A 114 24.99 14.92 -14.17
N LYS A 115 26.07 14.20 -13.87
CA LYS A 115 27.40 14.41 -14.46
C LYS A 115 27.76 13.26 -15.40
N ALA A 116 28.56 13.58 -16.42
CA ALA A 116 29.12 12.55 -17.30
C ALA A 116 30.06 11.61 -16.51
N VAL A 117 30.06 10.33 -16.86
CA VAL A 117 31.00 9.36 -16.27
C VAL A 117 32.44 9.85 -16.46
N GLY A 118 33.24 9.80 -15.38
CA GLY A 118 34.61 10.27 -15.32
C GLY A 118 34.79 11.73 -14.89
N SER A 119 33.69 12.43 -14.60
CA SER A 119 33.72 13.81 -14.08
C SER A 119 34.38 13.90 -12.70
N GLN A 120 34.80 15.11 -12.36
CA GLN A 120 35.25 15.48 -11.03
C GLN A 120 34.03 15.71 -10.11
N LEU A 121 34.03 15.04 -8.94
CA LEU A 121 32.97 15.10 -7.94
C LEU A 121 32.99 16.42 -7.17
N THR A 122 34.18 16.85 -6.72
CA THR A 122 34.42 18.02 -5.87
C THR A 122 35.32 19.07 -6.51
N SER A 123 35.08 20.35 -6.23
CA SER A 123 35.95 21.47 -6.59
C SER A 123 37.15 21.64 -5.64
N ASP A 124 37.17 20.93 -4.51
CA ASP A 124 38.23 21.01 -3.50
C ASP A 124 39.58 20.47 -4.02
N THR A 125 40.56 21.37 -4.12
CA THR A 125 41.92 21.05 -4.57
C THR A 125 42.88 20.65 -3.46
N ASN A 126 42.48 20.74 -2.19
CA ASN A 126 43.34 20.48 -1.04
C ASN A 126 43.30 19.02 -0.57
N GLY A 127 42.27 18.27 -0.96
CA GLY A 127 42.14 16.84 -0.65
C GLY A 127 43.11 15.96 -1.45
N GLU A 128 43.47 14.80 -0.89
CA GLU A 128 44.25 13.80 -1.61
C GLU A 128 43.41 13.21 -2.75
N PRO A 129 43.81 13.28 -4.03
CA PRO A 129 42.96 12.82 -5.12
C PRO A 129 42.76 11.30 -5.10
N VAL A 130 41.52 10.86 -5.36
CA VAL A 130 41.17 9.45 -5.54
C VAL A 130 40.41 9.22 -6.84
N LEU A 131 40.77 8.15 -7.54
CA LEU A 131 40.03 7.63 -8.68
C LEU A 131 39.11 6.50 -8.20
N ALA A 132 37.80 6.67 -8.32
CA ALA A 132 36.81 5.67 -7.95
C ALA A 132 36.36 4.87 -9.18
N LEU A 133 36.59 3.56 -9.16
CA LEU A 133 36.18 2.61 -10.19
C LEU A 133 35.13 1.66 -9.62
N CYS A 134 33.88 1.81 -10.06
CA CYS A 134 32.75 1.10 -9.47
C CYS A 134 32.03 0.24 -10.51
N THR A 135 31.60 -0.95 -10.11
CA THR A 135 30.77 -1.83 -10.93
C THR A 135 29.51 -2.23 -10.17
N VAL A 136 28.37 -2.29 -10.84
CA VAL A 136 27.11 -2.78 -10.28
C VAL A 136 26.73 -4.10 -10.94
N LYS A 137 26.47 -5.11 -10.11
CA LYS A 137 26.08 -6.47 -10.51
C LYS A 137 24.83 -6.93 -9.77
N ASP A 138 24.18 -7.95 -10.30
CA ASP A 138 23.17 -8.71 -9.56
C ASP A 138 23.80 -9.84 -8.73
N LEU A 139 22.96 -10.57 -7.96
CA LEU A 139 23.37 -11.72 -7.15
C LEU A 139 23.99 -12.88 -7.94
N HIS A 140 23.80 -12.91 -9.27
CA HIS A 140 24.38 -13.91 -10.16
C HIS A 140 25.69 -13.43 -10.81
N GLY A 141 26.14 -12.22 -10.47
CA GLY A 141 27.36 -11.61 -11.00
C GLY A 141 27.19 -10.99 -12.39
N LYS A 142 25.96 -10.87 -12.89
CA LYS A 142 25.68 -10.22 -14.17
C LYS A 142 25.71 -8.70 -13.99
N PRO A 143 26.33 -7.93 -14.91
CA PRO A 143 26.32 -6.48 -14.85
C PRO A 143 24.91 -5.89 -14.94
N VAL A 144 24.66 -4.81 -14.20
CA VAL A 144 23.37 -4.09 -14.21
C VAL A 144 23.56 -2.69 -14.81
N ALA A 145 23.05 -2.51 -16.03
CA ALA A 145 23.16 -1.28 -16.80
C ALA A 145 22.09 -0.24 -16.46
N GLY A 146 22.43 1.05 -16.63
CA GLY A 146 21.53 2.18 -16.40
C GLY A 146 21.01 2.26 -14.97
N VAL A 147 21.85 1.91 -14.00
CA VAL A 147 21.64 2.15 -12.56
C VAL A 147 22.01 3.57 -12.27
N LYS A 148 21.10 4.32 -11.65
CA LYS A 148 21.35 5.69 -11.17
C LYS A 148 22.18 5.59 -9.89
N ALA A 149 23.39 6.14 -9.91
CA ALA A 149 24.31 6.22 -8.77
C ALA A 149 24.39 7.68 -8.30
N ASP A 150 23.73 7.98 -7.19
CA ASP A 150 23.79 9.27 -6.49
C ASP A 150 24.89 9.19 -5.42
N ILE A 151 25.84 10.11 -5.48
CA ILE A 151 27.14 10.03 -4.78
C ILE A 151 27.38 11.36 -4.08
N TRP A 152 27.79 11.34 -2.81
CA TRP A 152 28.17 12.53 -2.07
C TRP A 152 29.26 12.26 -1.02
N GLU A 153 30.10 13.26 -0.76
CA GLU A 153 31.21 13.19 0.21
C GLU A 153 31.47 14.53 0.91
N ALA A 154 32.22 14.47 2.01
CA ALA A 154 32.75 15.67 2.67
C ALA A 154 34.05 16.13 1.99
N ASP A 155 34.34 17.42 2.10
CA ASP A 155 35.58 18.02 1.61
C ASP A 155 36.80 17.68 2.50
N SER A 156 37.98 18.20 2.15
CA SER A 156 39.22 18.00 2.92
C SER A 156 39.23 18.67 4.30
N THR A 157 38.22 19.50 4.61
CA THR A 157 38.01 20.10 5.94
C THR A 157 36.98 19.33 6.78
N GLY A 158 36.33 18.32 6.20
CA GLY A 158 35.35 17.48 6.86
C GLY A 158 33.93 18.07 6.85
N HIS A 159 33.61 18.94 5.89
CA HIS A 159 32.27 19.53 5.74
C HIS A 159 31.64 19.16 4.39
N TYR A 160 30.33 19.00 4.39
CA TYR A 160 29.53 18.95 3.17
C TYR A 160 29.22 20.38 2.69
N ASP A 161 29.08 20.57 1.38
CA ASP A 161 28.72 21.86 0.74
C ASP A 161 27.56 22.60 1.44
N MET A 162 26.49 21.89 1.83
CA MET A 162 25.31 22.44 2.51
C MET A 162 25.56 22.97 3.93
N GLN A 163 26.73 22.70 4.51
CA GLN A 163 27.12 23.24 5.81
C GLN A 163 27.76 24.63 5.67
N TYR A 164 28.13 25.05 4.46
CA TYR A 164 28.67 26.38 4.20
C TYR A 164 27.54 27.41 4.05
N PRO A 165 27.56 28.52 4.80
CA PRO A 165 26.53 29.55 4.72
C PRO A 165 26.53 30.29 3.37
N ASP A 166 27.65 30.24 2.65
CA ASP A 166 27.92 30.86 1.36
C ASP A 166 27.93 29.83 0.19
N ARG A 167 27.25 28.69 0.37
CA ARG A 167 27.11 27.66 -0.67
C ARG A 167 26.65 28.25 -2.02
N ASP A 168 27.47 28.08 -3.04
CA ASP A 168 27.22 28.50 -4.43
C ASP A 168 26.98 27.28 -5.34
N GLY A 169 25.92 26.52 -5.01
CA GLY A 169 25.51 25.31 -5.73
C GLY A 169 26.04 23.99 -5.15
N PRO A 170 25.70 22.86 -5.80
CA PRO A 170 26.10 21.52 -5.36
C PRO A 170 27.59 21.27 -5.60
N ASP A 171 28.33 20.91 -4.54
CA ASP A 171 29.72 20.47 -4.64
C ASP A 171 29.97 19.21 -3.80
N GLY A 172 30.93 18.39 -4.22
CA GLY A 172 31.20 17.08 -3.60
C GLY A 172 30.04 16.09 -3.78
N ARG A 173 29.15 16.31 -4.75
CA ARG A 173 27.98 15.48 -5.03
C ARG A 173 27.67 15.39 -6.54
N CYS A 174 27.17 14.24 -7.01
CA CYS A 174 26.70 14.06 -8.38
C CYS A 174 25.82 12.82 -8.56
N VAL A 175 25.05 12.79 -9.66
CA VAL A 175 24.43 11.57 -10.18
C VAL A 175 25.18 11.10 -11.41
N MET A 176 25.44 9.79 -11.50
CA MET A 176 25.98 9.12 -12.69
C MET A 176 25.15 7.86 -13.00
N HIS A 177 25.28 7.33 -14.22
CA HIS A 177 24.58 6.11 -14.64
C HIS A 177 25.56 5.05 -15.09
N THR A 178 25.30 3.79 -14.74
CA THR A 178 26.14 2.67 -15.18
C THR A 178 26.02 2.41 -16.68
N ASP A 179 27.13 2.03 -17.30
CA ASP A 179 27.17 1.57 -18.70
C ASP A 179 26.61 0.15 -18.88
N GLU A 180 26.70 -0.40 -20.09
CA GLU A 180 26.23 -1.76 -20.41
C GLU A 180 26.93 -2.88 -19.61
N ASN A 181 28.14 -2.62 -19.10
CA ASN A 181 28.89 -3.52 -18.23
C ASN A 181 28.64 -3.24 -16.74
N GLY A 182 27.66 -2.42 -16.41
CA GLY A 182 27.37 -2.01 -15.04
C GLY A 182 28.45 -1.10 -14.46
N PHE A 183 29.33 -0.54 -15.27
CA PHE A 183 30.51 0.19 -14.83
C PHE A 183 30.24 1.70 -14.81
N PHE A 184 30.77 2.36 -13.79
CA PHE A 184 30.85 3.82 -13.69
C PHE A 184 32.10 4.21 -12.90
N TRP A 185 32.62 5.42 -13.15
CA TRP A 185 33.81 5.89 -12.47
C TRP A 185 33.81 7.42 -12.37
N PHE A 186 34.54 7.95 -11.40
CA PHE A 186 34.64 9.38 -11.15
C PHE A 186 35.96 9.73 -10.45
N LYS A 187 36.30 11.01 -10.45
CA LYS A 187 37.45 11.57 -9.73
C LYS A 187 36.94 12.32 -8.52
N ALA A 188 37.53 12.07 -7.36
CA ALA A 188 37.13 12.64 -6.09
C ALA A 188 38.38 12.98 -5.26
N ILE A 189 38.19 13.29 -3.98
CA ILE A 189 39.26 13.28 -2.99
C ILE A 189 39.05 12.11 -2.04
N VAL A 190 40.09 11.69 -1.32
CA VAL A 190 39.93 10.87 -0.12
C VAL A 190 39.36 11.80 0.96
N PRO A 191 38.08 11.64 1.38
CA PRO A 191 37.50 12.46 2.43
C PRO A 191 38.27 12.30 3.73
N VAL A 192 38.09 13.26 4.65
CA VAL A 192 38.69 13.19 5.98
C VAL A 192 37.66 12.76 7.04
N PRO A 193 38.11 12.19 8.18
CA PRO A 193 37.23 12.04 9.34
C PRO A 193 36.63 13.37 9.75
N TYR A 194 35.36 13.36 10.16
CA TYR A 194 34.67 14.58 10.61
C TYR A 194 33.80 14.30 11.85
N PRO A 195 33.64 15.29 12.74
CA PRO A 195 32.78 15.13 13.90
C PRO A 195 31.31 15.30 13.54
N ILE A 196 30.42 14.47 14.11
CA ILE A 196 29.00 14.82 14.21
C ILE A 196 28.83 16.08 15.07
N PRO A 197 27.76 16.88 14.88
CA PRO A 197 27.49 18.07 15.68
C PRO A 197 27.63 17.84 17.19
N ALA A 198 28.63 18.46 17.81
CA ALA A 198 28.99 18.22 19.22
C ALA A 198 28.34 19.20 20.21
N GLY A 199 27.73 20.28 19.72
CA GLY A 199 27.13 21.33 20.56
C GLY A 199 25.75 20.99 21.12
N GLY A 200 25.00 20.12 20.43
CA GLY A 200 23.64 19.73 20.78
C GLY A 200 23.55 18.63 21.84
N ALA A 201 22.32 18.19 22.12
CA ALA A 201 22.03 17.20 23.15
C ALA A 201 22.80 15.88 22.93
N ALA A 202 22.87 15.42 21.67
CA ALA A 202 23.63 14.22 21.31
C ALA A 202 25.12 14.37 21.67
N GLY A 203 25.75 15.49 21.32
CA GLY A 203 27.15 15.77 21.67
C GLY A 203 27.40 15.82 23.18
N GLN A 204 26.48 16.43 23.94
CA GLN A 204 26.57 16.44 25.40
C GLN A 204 26.47 15.04 26.02
N LEU A 205 25.58 14.18 25.49
CA LEU A 205 25.45 12.80 25.93
C LEU A 205 26.74 12.02 25.61
N MET A 206 27.28 12.15 24.41
CA MET A 206 28.52 11.49 24.00
C MET A 206 29.68 11.85 24.93
N LYS A 207 29.82 13.14 25.29
CA LYS A 207 30.81 13.61 26.26
C LYS A 207 30.63 12.97 27.64
N LYS A 208 29.38 12.88 28.13
CA LYS A 208 29.08 12.21 29.42
C LYS A 208 29.38 10.71 29.40
N LEU A 209 29.19 10.06 28.25
CA LEU A 209 29.50 8.64 28.03
C LEU A 209 30.99 8.37 27.76
N GLY A 210 31.83 9.41 27.64
CA GLY A 210 33.25 9.27 27.29
C GLY A 210 33.49 8.82 25.85
N ARG A 211 32.54 9.05 24.94
CA ARG A 211 32.64 8.68 23.52
C ARG A 211 33.11 9.87 22.67
N HIS A 212 33.85 9.59 21.59
CA HIS A 212 34.20 10.62 20.60
C HIS A 212 33.08 10.84 19.58
N CYS A 213 33.09 11.98 18.88
CA CYS A 213 32.11 12.35 17.87
C CYS A 213 32.58 12.16 16.42
N TRP A 214 33.82 11.68 16.20
CA TRP A 214 34.40 11.53 14.87
C TRP A 214 33.87 10.31 14.11
N ARG A 215 33.30 10.55 12.94
CA ARG A 215 33.04 9.51 11.94
C ARG A 215 34.29 9.28 11.10
N PRO A 216 34.58 8.04 10.68
CA PRO A 216 35.66 7.75 9.75
C PRO A 216 35.41 8.43 8.40
N ALA A 217 36.45 8.63 7.59
CA ALA A 217 36.33 9.06 6.21
C ALA A 217 35.48 8.08 5.39
N HIS A 218 34.54 8.60 4.59
CA HIS A 218 33.69 7.79 3.72
C HIS A 218 33.10 8.58 2.55
N ILE A 219 32.72 7.83 1.51
CA ILE A 219 31.93 8.31 0.37
C ILE A 219 30.57 7.63 0.43
N HIS A 220 29.50 8.39 0.30
CA HIS A 220 28.14 7.88 0.29
C HIS A 220 27.68 7.50 -1.12
N PHE A 221 26.78 6.52 -1.19
CA PHE A 221 26.17 6.05 -2.41
C PHE A 221 24.68 5.75 -2.18
N MET A 222 23.84 6.18 -3.13
CA MET A 222 22.48 5.71 -3.29
C MET A 222 22.31 5.18 -4.71
N LEU A 223 22.08 3.88 -4.83
CA LEU A 223 21.92 3.19 -6.12
C LEU A 223 20.45 2.83 -6.35
N GLU A 224 19.91 3.29 -7.48
CA GLU A 224 18.50 3.15 -7.84
C GLU A 224 18.34 2.58 -9.26
N LYS A 225 17.50 1.54 -9.37
CA LYS A 225 17.09 0.95 -10.64
C LYS A 225 15.70 0.32 -10.48
N PRO A 226 14.74 0.55 -11.40
CA PRO A 226 13.48 -0.18 -11.39
C PRO A 226 13.70 -1.69 -11.33
N ALA A 227 12.86 -2.39 -10.56
CA ALA A 227 12.95 -3.83 -10.27
C ALA A 227 14.08 -4.29 -9.33
N TYR A 228 14.91 -3.38 -8.81
CA TYR A 228 15.92 -3.68 -7.79
C TYR A 228 15.65 -2.92 -6.50
N ASP A 229 15.98 -3.53 -5.35
CA ASP A 229 15.96 -2.91 -4.03
C ASP A 229 16.95 -1.75 -4.00
N ARG A 230 16.46 -0.56 -3.65
CA ARG A 230 17.29 0.64 -3.53
C ARG A 230 18.39 0.41 -2.49
N LEU A 231 19.63 0.66 -2.87
CA LEU A 231 20.78 0.53 -1.97
C LEU A 231 21.26 1.90 -1.51
N ILE A 232 21.09 2.20 -0.24
CA ILE A 232 21.76 3.32 0.44
C ILE A 232 22.96 2.74 1.20
N THR A 233 24.17 3.22 0.91
CA THR A 233 25.39 2.72 1.54
C THR A 233 26.51 3.76 1.57
N SER A 234 27.66 3.38 2.12
CA SER A 234 28.88 4.19 2.16
C SER A 234 30.10 3.29 2.13
N LEU A 235 31.18 3.75 1.52
CA LEU A 235 32.47 3.07 1.50
C LEU A 235 33.45 3.80 2.42
N TYR A 236 34.14 3.03 3.27
CA TYR A 236 35.06 3.53 4.29
C TYR A 236 36.49 3.12 3.96
N PHE A 237 37.48 3.95 4.26
CA PHE A 237 38.87 3.66 3.89
C PHE A 237 39.60 2.85 4.96
N ARG A 238 40.34 1.81 4.55
CA ARG A 238 41.15 1.02 5.47
C ARG A 238 42.21 1.89 6.16
N ASN A 239 42.41 1.62 7.45
CA ASN A 239 43.35 2.32 8.35
C ASN A 239 42.91 3.71 8.84
N ASP A 240 41.69 4.13 8.51
CA ASP A 240 41.09 5.26 9.21
C ASP A 240 40.98 4.96 10.71
N PRO A 241 41.41 5.86 11.61
CA PRO A 241 41.45 5.59 13.05
C PRO A 241 40.07 5.36 13.68
N TYR A 242 38.97 5.72 13.00
CA TYR A 242 37.61 5.65 13.52
C TYR A 242 36.76 4.54 12.89
N THR A 243 37.30 3.71 11.98
CA THR A 243 36.50 2.63 11.35
C THR A 243 35.92 1.63 12.34
N THR A 244 36.57 1.43 13.49
CA THR A 244 36.12 0.49 14.53
C THR A 244 35.32 1.17 15.65
N THR A 245 35.17 2.48 15.61
CA THR A 245 34.58 3.28 16.70
C THR A 245 33.60 4.36 16.22
N ASP A 246 33.09 4.24 14.98
CA ASP A 246 32.13 5.19 14.40
C ASP A 246 30.95 5.47 15.34
N PRO A 247 30.69 6.75 15.72
CA PRO A 247 29.69 7.09 16.73
C PRO A 247 28.25 6.75 16.33
N VAL A 248 27.99 6.60 15.02
CA VAL A 248 26.67 6.26 14.46
C VAL A 248 26.54 4.79 14.05
N PHE A 249 27.56 3.98 14.32
CA PHE A 249 27.57 2.54 14.05
C PHE A 249 27.37 2.15 12.56
N GLY A 250 27.82 3.00 11.63
CA GLY A 250 27.61 2.83 10.20
C GLY A 250 28.61 1.90 9.50
N VAL A 251 29.76 1.61 10.12
CA VAL A 251 30.82 0.82 9.50
C VAL A 251 30.49 -0.68 9.53
N LYS A 252 30.58 -1.32 8.37
CA LYS A 252 30.47 -2.78 8.21
C LYS A 252 31.70 -3.29 7.46
N GLU A 253 32.18 -4.48 7.82
CA GLU A 253 33.46 -5.02 7.30
C GLU A 253 33.50 -5.06 5.75
N GLY A 254 32.40 -5.46 5.10
CA GLY A 254 32.30 -5.51 3.64
C GLY A 254 32.24 -4.16 2.93
N LEU A 255 32.18 -3.06 3.69
CA LEU A 255 32.16 -1.68 3.19
C LEU A 255 33.51 -0.97 3.39
N ILE A 256 34.50 -1.64 3.99
CA ILE A 256 35.86 -1.11 4.15
C ILE A 256 36.67 -1.45 2.89
N VAL A 257 37.20 -0.42 2.23
CA VAL A 257 37.96 -0.53 0.98
C VAL A 257 39.43 -0.23 1.17
N ASP A 258 40.26 -0.91 0.37
CA ASP A 258 41.67 -0.61 0.21
C ASP A 258 41.87 0.40 -0.92
N LEU A 259 42.88 1.25 -0.76
CA LEU A 259 43.33 2.15 -1.81
C LEU A 259 44.57 1.57 -2.48
N GLU A 260 44.43 1.29 -3.77
CA GLU A 260 45.55 0.95 -4.64
C GLU A 260 46.21 2.24 -5.15
N LYS A 261 47.33 2.10 -5.86
CA LYS A 261 48.00 3.22 -6.54
C LYS A 261 47.88 3.04 -8.04
N ALA A 262 47.45 4.08 -8.74
CA ALA A 262 47.36 4.08 -10.19
C ALA A 262 48.74 3.82 -10.80
N ASP A 263 48.87 2.73 -11.55
CA ASP A 263 50.03 2.53 -12.41
C ASP A 263 49.95 3.44 -13.65
N LYS A 264 51.00 3.44 -14.47
CA LYS A 264 51.04 4.27 -15.67
C LYS A 264 49.86 4.01 -16.61
N GLN A 265 49.45 2.75 -16.79
CA GLN A 265 48.34 2.39 -17.67
C GLN A 265 47.01 2.96 -17.17
N THR A 266 46.74 2.84 -15.88
CA THR A 266 45.54 3.36 -15.22
C THR A 266 45.53 4.88 -15.25
N ALA A 267 46.67 5.50 -14.96
CA ALA A 267 46.86 6.95 -15.00
C ALA A 267 46.55 7.53 -16.40
N ASP A 268 47.14 6.93 -17.44
CA ASP A 268 46.92 7.35 -18.83
C ASP A 268 45.46 7.12 -19.26
N LYS A 269 44.84 5.99 -18.86
CA LYS A 269 43.46 5.63 -19.23
C LYS A 269 42.42 6.58 -18.65
N TYR A 270 42.55 6.94 -17.37
CA TYR A 270 41.53 7.74 -16.66
C TYR A 270 41.92 9.21 -16.51
N GLY A 271 43.08 9.61 -17.04
CA GLY A 271 43.57 10.98 -16.99
C GLY A 271 43.81 11.46 -15.56
N VAL A 272 44.56 10.66 -14.79
CA VAL A 272 45.05 10.97 -13.44
C VAL A 272 46.57 10.85 -13.39
N LYS A 273 47.23 11.28 -12.32
CA LYS A 273 48.68 11.14 -12.19
C LYS A 273 49.05 9.71 -11.79
N GLU A 274 50.19 9.21 -12.24
CA GLU A 274 50.75 7.96 -11.73
C GLU A 274 50.94 8.06 -10.21
N GLY A 275 50.52 7.04 -9.47
CA GLY A 275 50.52 7.01 -8.01
C GLY A 275 49.27 7.60 -7.34
N THR A 276 48.31 8.16 -8.09
CA THR A 276 47.00 8.59 -7.54
C THR A 276 46.31 7.42 -6.84
N ALA A 277 45.63 7.66 -5.71
CA ALA A 277 44.88 6.62 -5.02
C ALA A 277 43.75 6.08 -5.90
N VAL A 278 43.52 4.77 -5.89
CA VAL A 278 42.46 4.11 -6.67
C VAL A 278 41.60 3.28 -5.74
N MET A 279 40.31 3.60 -5.71
CA MET A 279 39.29 2.82 -5.02
C MET A 279 38.58 1.95 -6.06
N VAL A 280 38.57 0.63 -5.84
CA VAL A 280 37.83 -0.32 -6.69
C VAL A 280 36.76 -1.00 -5.86
N TYR A 281 35.50 -0.94 -6.31
CA TYR A 281 34.40 -1.58 -5.59
C TYR A 281 33.34 -2.16 -6.51
N THR A 282 32.77 -3.30 -6.12
CA THR A 282 31.63 -3.91 -6.80
C THR A 282 30.41 -3.89 -5.89
N PHE A 283 29.38 -3.16 -6.30
CA PHE A 283 28.06 -3.19 -5.69
C PHE A 283 27.26 -4.37 -6.23
N VAL A 284 26.57 -5.07 -5.34
CA VAL A 284 25.67 -6.18 -5.68
C VAL A 284 24.26 -5.79 -5.24
N LEU A 285 23.40 -5.52 -6.23
CA LEU A 285 21.99 -5.20 -6.04
C LEU A 285 21.15 -6.48 -6.03
N VAL A 286 20.04 -6.40 -5.31
CA VAL A 286 19.08 -7.48 -5.13
C VAL A 286 17.80 -7.11 -5.86
N PRO A 287 17.13 -8.05 -6.57
CA PRO A 287 15.80 -7.80 -7.09
C PRO A 287 14.84 -7.36 -5.99
N GLU A 288 13.95 -6.41 -6.26
CA GLU A 288 13.02 -5.87 -5.25
C GLU A 288 12.20 -6.98 -4.57
N GLN A 289 11.74 -7.96 -5.35
CA GLN A 289 10.95 -9.08 -4.84
C GLN A 289 11.70 -9.93 -3.82
N ASP A 290 12.99 -10.21 -4.06
CA ASP A 290 13.82 -11.00 -3.17
C ASP A 290 14.04 -10.28 -1.82
N ALA A 291 14.16 -8.95 -1.84
CA ALA A 291 14.27 -8.14 -0.64
C ALA A 291 12.96 -8.12 0.17
N VAL A 292 11.81 -8.00 -0.52
CA VAL A 292 10.48 -8.09 0.08
C VAL A 292 10.27 -9.45 0.77
N ASP A 293 10.61 -10.54 0.11
CA ASP A 293 10.47 -11.90 0.65
C ASP A 293 11.32 -12.10 1.91
N LEU A 294 12.55 -11.56 1.91
CA LEU A 294 13.44 -11.62 3.07
C LEU A 294 12.90 -10.81 4.25
N ARG A 295 12.41 -9.59 4.02
CA ARG A 295 11.75 -8.76 5.05
C ARG A 295 10.59 -9.50 5.70
N ALA A 296 9.73 -10.13 4.89
CA ALA A 296 8.59 -10.90 5.38
C ALA A 296 9.04 -12.08 6.25
N LYS A 297 10.05 -12.84 5.81
CA LYS A 297 10.61 -13.97 6.56
C LYS A 297 11.21 -13.57 7.90
N GLN A 298 11.97 -12.48 7.96
CA GLN A 298 12.59 -12.01 9.20
C GLN A 298 11.57 -11.43 10.17
N THR A 299 10.60 -10.67 9.66
CA THR A 299 9.48 -10.14 10.44
C THR A 299 8.72 -11.27 11.13
N LYS A 300 8.39 -12.34 10.40
CA LYS A 300 7.80 -13.56 10.95
C LYS A 300 8.63 -14.13 12.11
N HIS A 301 9.93 -14.30 11.90
CA HIS A 301 10.83 -14.86 12.92
C HIS A 301 10.92 -13.99 14.19
N ALA A 302 10.91 -12.66 14.05
CA ALA A 302 10.92 -11.73 15.18
C ALA A 302 9.62 -11.82 15.99
N PHE A 303 8.49 -11.95 15.31
CA PHE A 303 7.21 -12.15 15.96
C PHE A 303 7.14 -13.49 16.73
N ASP A 304 7.62 -14.58 16.13
CA ASP A 304 7.64 -15.91 16.78
C ASP A 304 8.42 -15.90 18.12
N LYS A 305 9.51 -15.13 18.21
CA LYS A 305 10.34 -15.01 19.42
C LYS A 305 9.67 -14.31 20.59
N LEU A 306 8.72 -13.40 20.34
CA LEU A 306 8.14 -12.57 21.39
C LEU A 306 7.15 -13.31 22.28
N GLY A 307 6.90 -14.63 22.06
CA GLY A 307 5.90 -15.40 22.82
C GLY A 307 4.46 -14.93 22.57
N LYS A 308 4.30 -13.71 22.03
CA LYS A 308 3.29 -13.38 21.04
C LYS A 308 3.44 -14.43 19.95
N LYS A 309 2.63 -15.47 20.05
CA LYS A 309 1.94 -15.95 18.87
C LYS A 309 1.20 -14.72 18.34
N VAL A 310 1.92 -13.84 17.62
CA VAL A 310 1.34 -13.38 16.37
C VAL A 310 1.17 -14.70 15.68
N LYS A 311 -0.02 -15.27 15.82
CA LYS A 311 -0.50 -16.17 14.82
C LYS A 311 -0.38 -15.25 13.60
N MET A 312 0.73 -15.37 12.86
CA MET A 312 0.72 -15.28 11.41
C MET A 312 -0.49 -16.13 11.11
N ARG A 313 -1.62 -15.43 10.96
CA ARG A 313 -2.96 -15.98 10.93
C ARG A 313 -2.81 -17.16 10.01
N GLN A 314 -2.97 -18.38 10.53
CA GLN A 314 -2.28 -19.53 9.90
C GLN A 314 -3.04 -19.90 8.63
N TYR A 315 -2.79 -19.15 7.57
CA TYR A 315 -3.47 -19.22 6.30
C TYR A 315 -3.08 -20.55 5.65
N THR A 316 -4.02 -21.48 5.58
CA THR A 316 -3.85 -22.65 4.72
C THR A 316 -4.18 -22.26 3.31
N ASP A 317 -3.15 -22.15 2.49
CA ASP A 317 -3.29 -22.34 1.05
C ASP A 317 -3.95 -23.71 0.82
N ARG A 318 -5.06 -23.72 0.09
CA ARG A 318 -5.81 -24.93 -0.27
C ARG A 318 -5.83 -25.18 -1.78
N SER A 319 -4.99 -24.50 -2.55
CA SER A 319 -5.12 -24.44 -4.00
C SER A 319 -3.78 -24.63 -4.70
N HIS A 320 -3.46 -25.89 -4.97
CA HIS A 320 -2.49 -26.24 -6.00
C HIS A 320 -3.16 -27.21 -6.98
N ALA A 321 -3.54 -26.68 -8.14
CA ALA A 321 -3.80 -27.48 -9.34
C ALA A 321 -2.95 -26.90 -10.48
N THR A 322 -1.80 -27.51 -10.73
CA THR A 322 -0.73 -27.08 -11.65
C THR A 322 -1.08 -27.18 -13.15
N THR A 323 -2.36 -27.20 -13.51
CA THR A 323 -2.83 -27.35 -14.91
C THR A 323 -3.97 -26.40 -15.30
N SER A 324 -4.53 -25.61 -14.36
CA SER A 324 -5.59 -24.65 -14.65
C SER A 324 -5.03 -23.26 -14.98
N PRO A 325 -5.53 -22.56 -16.02
CA PRO A 325 -5.15 -21.17 -16.28
C PRO A 325 -5.73 -20.18 -15.24
N ILE A 326 -6.68 -20.64 -14.42
CA ILE A 326 -7.23 -19.91 -13.28
C ILE A 326 -6.47 -20.33 -12.03
N ARG A 327 -5.90 -19.36 -11.30
CA ARG A 327 -5.26 -19.56 -9.98
C ARG A 327 -6.17 -18.95 -8.92
N HIS A 328 -6.40 -19.63 -7.81
CA HIS A 328 -7.25 -19.11 -6.74
C HIS A 328 -6.66 -19.49 -5.40
N VAL A 329 -5.97 -18.55 -4.75
CA VAL A 329 -5.37 -18.74 -3.43
C VAL A 329 -6.36 -18.30 -2.36
N VAL A 330 -6.65 -19.20 -1.42
CA VAL A 330 -7.50 -18.90 -0.26
C VAL A 330 -6.64 -18.91 0.99
N LEU A 331 -6.69 -17.81 1.73
CA LEU A 331 -6.00 -17.62 2.98
C LEU A 331 -7.05 -17.44 4.08
N ARG A 332 -7.18 -18.41 5.00
CA ARG A 332 -8.05 -18.29 6.18
C ARG A 332 -7.31 -18.00 7.48
N ASN A 333 -7.83 -17.09 8.29
CA ASN A 333 -7.27 -16.82 9.60
C ASN A 333 -7.71 -17.86 10.66
N ARG A 334 -6.77 -18.70 11.13
CA ARG A 334 -6.97 -19.68 12.22
C ARG A 334 -7.10 -19.09 13.64
N ASN A 335 -7.19 -17.77 13.79
CA ASN A 335 -7.42 -17.12 15.08
C ASN A 335 -8.90 -17.07 15.43
N TYR A 336 -9.76 -17.16 14.41
CA TYR A 336 -11.19 -17.24 14.57
C TYR A 336 -11.58 -18.68 14.87
N ASN A 337 -11.97 -18.94 16.12
CA ASN A 337 -12.64 -20.18 16.51
C ASN A 337 -14.07 -20.18 15.94
N ASN A 338 -14.63 -21.37 15.70
CA ASN A 338 -15.95 -21.67 15.12
C ASN A 338 -17.20 -20.96 15.74
N SER A 339 -17.05 -19.96 16.59
CA SER A 339 -18.14 -19.20 17.21
C SER A 339 -18.55 -17.94 16.44
N ASN A 340 -17.67 -17.35 15.62
CA ASN A 340 -17.93 -16.13 14.82
C ASN A 340 -17.42 -16.34 13.38
N GLU A 341 -18.24 -16.95 12.52
CA GLU A 341 -17.94 -17.10 11.09
C GLU A 341 -18.08 -15.74 10.35
N PRO A 342 -17.35 -15.50 9.24
CA PRO A 342 -17.48 -14.25 8.49
C PRO A 342 -18.89 -14.07 7.95
N THR A 343 -19.46 -12.88 8.15
CA THR A 343 -20.83 -12.54 7.75
C THR A 343 -20.86 -11.63 6.50
N LEU A 344 -19.76 -10.98 6.14
CA LEU A 344 -19.69 -10.08 4.99
C LEU A 344 -18.61 -10.52 4.01
N LEU A 345 -18.99 -10.74 2.74
CA LEU A 345 -18.05 -10.98 1.64
C LEU A 345 -17.83 -9.66 0.88
N VAL A 346 -16.62 -9.11 0.91
CA VAL A 346 -16.24 -7.92 0.12
C VAL A 346 -15.52 -8.37 -1.15
N LEU A 347 -15.95 -7.88 -2.31
CA LEU A 347 -15.48 -8.27 -3.63
C LEU A 347 -14.96 -7.07 -4.42
N VAL A 348 -13.79 -7.23 -5.01
CA VAL A 348 -13.14 -6.24 -5.88
C VAL A 348 -12.54 -6.96 -7.08
N MET A 349 -12.63 -6.33 -8.25
CA MET A 349 -12.10 -6.88 -9.49
C MET A 349 -11.24 -5.84 -10.22
N THR A 350 -10.10 -6.28 -10.74
CA THR A 350 -9.20 -5.50 -11.59
C THR A 350 -8.91 -6.24 -12.90
N GLU A 351 -8.66 -5.50 -13.97
CA GLU A 351 -8.04 -6.06 -15.18
C GLU A 351 -6.53 -6.19 -14.93
N ASP A 352 -5.90 -5.08 -14.56
CA ASP A 352 -4.49 -4.93 -14.20
C ASP A 352 -4.28 -3.72 -13.25
N VAL A 353 -3.02 -3.34 -13.01
CA VAL A 353 -2.61 -2.20 -12.16
C VAL A 353 -3.28 -0.87 -12.57
N GLY A 354 -3.67 -0.70 -13.84
CA GLY A 354 -4.35 0.49 -14.34
C GLY A 354 -5.83 0.58 -13.98
N SER A 355 -6.38 -0.45 -13.32
CA SER A 355 -7.78 -0.47 -12.86
C SER A 355 -8.01 0.35 -11.59
N TRP A 356 -6.95 0.59 -10.82
CA TRP A 356 -7.01 1.42 -9.61
C TRP A 356 -7.16 2.90 -9.98
N ALA A 357 -7.79 3.67 -9.09
CA ALA A 357 -7.84 5.12 -9.21
C ALA A 357 -6.43 5.73 -9.33
N GLN A 358 -6.32 6.89 -10.00
CA GLN A 358 -5.03 7.50 -10.33
C GLN A 358 -4.12 7.65 -9.10
N GLY A 359 -2.91 7.09 -9.17
CA GLY A 359 -1.93 7.13 -8.08
C GLY A 359 -2.22 6.18 -6.91
N ARG A 360 -3.21 5.29 -7.04
CA ARG A 360 -3.58 4.30 -6.02
C ARG A 360 -3.23 2.88 -6.45
N ASN A 361 -3.25 2.00 -5.46
CA ASN A 361 -3.02 0.56 -5.61
C ASN A 361 -3.86 -0.21 -4.57
N VAL A 362 -3.69 -1.53 -4.53
CA VAL A 362 -4.40 -2.40 -3.59
C VAL A 362 -4.23 -1.97 -2.12
N SER A 363 -3.06 -1.48 -1.71
CA SER A 363 -2.84 -1.01 -0.33
C SER A 363 -3.69 0.22 -0.01
N SER A 364 -3.75 1.19 -0.92
CA SER A 364 -4.60 2.37 -0.74
C SER A 364 -6.09 2.03 -0.69
N PHE A 365 -6.52 0.97 -1.40
CA PHE A 365 -7.89 0.48 -1.32
C PHE A 365 -8.17 -0.18 0.04
N LEU A 366 -7.23 -0.99 0.55
CA LEU A 366 -7.35 -1.60 1.88
C LEU A 366 -7.41 -0.54 2.98
N ASP A 367 -6.62 0.53 2.87
CA ASP A 367 -6.70 1.67 3.77
C ASP A 367 -8.11 2.27 3.76
N MET A 368 -8.66 2.55 2.57
CA MET A 368 -10.04 3.06 2.43
C MET A 368 -11.06 2.14 3.11
N LEU A 369 -10.95 0.82 2.95
CA LEU A 369 -11.83 -0.11 3.65
C LEU A 369 -11.70 -0.02 5.18
N LEU A 370 -10.51 0.17 5.73
CA LEU A 370 -10.32 0.37 7.17
C LEU A 370 -11.02 1.65 7.67
N TRP A 371 -11.08 2.70 6.85
CA TRP A 371 -11.81 3.93 7.15
C TRP A 371 -13.33 3.78 7.15
N THR A 372 -13.87 2.69 6.59
CA THR A 372 -15.32 2.47 6.57
C THR A 372 -15.90 2.10 7.93
N GLU A 373 -15.10 1.92 8.99
CA GLU A 373 -15.51 1.44 10.34
C GLU A 373 -16.10 0.01 10.34
N LEU A 374 -15.87 -0.78 9.29
CA LEU A 374 -16.29 -2.18 9.25
C LEU A 374 -15.39 -3.03 10.15
N ASP A 375 -15.98 -3.98 10.87
CA ASP A 375 -15.21 -4.95 11.63
C ASP A 375 -14.54 -5.93 10.65
N ALA A 376 -13.25 -5.72 10.41
CA ALA A 376 -12.43 -6.60 9.57
C ALA A 376 -12.59 -8.08 9.98
N ALA A 377 -12.78 -8.37 11.27
CA ALA A 377 -12.94 -9.73 11.75
C ALA A 377 -14.18 -10.47 11.21
N THR A 378 -15.15 -9.73 10.66
CA THR A 378 -16.38 -10.29 10.06
C THR A 378 -16.32 -10.40 8.54
N ILE A 379 -15.21 -9.95 7.94
CA ILE A 379 -15.08 -9.81 6.49
C ILE A 379 -14.24 -10.94 5.89
N THR A 380 -14.78 -11.53 4.84
CA THR A 380 -14.01 -12.22 3.79
C THR A 380 -13.74 -11.24 2.67
N LEU A 381 -12.47 -11.01 2.33
CA LEU A 381 -12.10 -10.16 1.20
C LEU A 381 -11.76 -11.03 -0.02
N ALA A 382 -12.28 -10.70 -1.20
CA ALA A 382 -12.03 -11.39 -2.44
C ALA A 382 -11.54 -10.42 -3.52
N LEU A 383 -10.29 -10.60 -3.95
CA LEU A 383 -9.61 -9.82 -4.97
C LEU A 383 -9.45 -10.68 -6.22
N LEU A 384 -10.13 -10.30 -7.30
CA LEU A 384 -9.97 -10.93 -8.62
C LEU A 384 -9.17 -10.03 -9.54
N THR A 385 -8.20 -10.59 -10.26
CA THR A 385 -7.49 -9.90 -11.33
C THR A 385 -7.30 -10.77 -12.57
N SER A 386 -7.18 -10.14 -13.75
CA SER A 386 -6.80 -10.82 -14.99
C SER A 386 -5.33 -10.65 -15.38
N SER A 387 -4.56 -9.91 -14.60
CA SER A 387 -3.12 -9.74 -14.80
C SER A 387 -2.35 -10.70 -13.89
N GLU A 388 -1.42 -11.46 -14.48
CA GLU A 388 -0.51 -12.31 -13.71
C GLU A 388 0.40 -11.47 -12.80
N GLU A 389 0.85 -10.31 -13.27
CA GLU A 389 1.70 -9.38 -12.52
C GLU A 389 0.96 -8.75 -11.34
N GLU A 390 -0.30 -8.37 -11.54
CA GLU A 390 -1.15 -7.83 -10.47
C GLU A 390 -1.49 -8.92 -9.45
N PHE A 391 -1.75 -10.15 -9.91
CA PHE A 391 -1.98 -11.29 -9.03
C PHE A 391 -0.74 -11.61 -8.20
N ASP A 392 0.42 -11.62 -8.83
CA ASP A 392 1.70 -11.83 -8.15
C ASP A 392 1.98 -10.65 -7.21
N THR A 393 1.52 -9.43 -7.51
CA THR A 393 1.55 -8.29 -6.58
C THR A 393 0.62 -8.51 -5.38
N TYR A 394 -0.60 -9.02 -5.56
CA TYR A 394 -1.47 -9.41 -4.43
C TYR A 394 -0.82 -10.51 -3.57
N LEU A 395 -0.10 -11.42 -4.24
CA LEU A 395 0.62 -12.50 -3.59
C LEU A 395 1.91 -12.00 -2.88
N ALA A 396 2.66 -11.07 -3.44
CA ALA A 396 3.87 -10.49 -2.84
C ALA A 396 3.52 -9.53 -1.69
N SER A 397 2.45 -8.74 -1.87
CA SER A 397 1.88 -7.85 -0.85
C SER A 397 1.05 -8.60 0.20
N GLN A 398 1.07 -9.94 0.19
CA GLN A 398 0.48 -10.77 1.24
C GLN A 398 0.81 -10.21 2.63
N ALA A 399 2.03 -9.77 2.93
CA ALA A 399 2.33 -9.21 4.25
C ALA A 399 1.44 -8.00 4.64
N ALA A 400 1.05 -7.15 3.70
CA ALA A 400 0.16 -5.99 3.95
C ALA A 400 -1.32 -6.42 4.05
N VAL A 401 -1.79 -7.32 3.18
CA VAL A 401 -3.16 -7.84 3.26
C VAL A 401 -3.34 -8.77 4.47
N LEU A 402 -2.32 -9.53 4.83
CA LEU A 402 -2.29 -10.46 5.97
C LEU A 402 -2.04 -9.76 7.32
N ALA A 403 -1.62 -8.48 7.30
CA ALA A 403 -1.53 -7.62 8.48
C ALA A 403 -2.90 -7.05 8.90
N THR A 404 -3.94 -7.22 8.06
CA THR A 404 -5.29 -6.76 8.37
C THR A 404 -6.09 -7.83 9.10
N ASP A 405 -6.99 -7.40 9.98
CA ASP A 405 -7.77 -8.29 10.83
C ASP A 405 -8.87 -9.10 10.08
N TYR A 406 -8.80 -9.31 8.76
CA TYR A 406 -9.81 -10.05 7.97
C TYR A 406 -9.94 -11.55 8.26
N ALA A 407 -11.18 -12.07 8.29
CA ALA A 407 -11.47 -13.48 8.55
C ALA A 407 -10.87 -14.43 7.50
N SER A 408 -11.02 -14.08 6.22
CA SER A 408 -10.37 -14.78 5.12
C SER A 408 -10.12 -13.86 3.92
N LEU A 409 -9.17 -14.27 3.08
CA LEU A 409 -8.79 -13.59 1.86
C LEU A 409 -8.81 -14.59 0.68
N HIS A 410 -9.44 -14.21 -0.42
CA HIS A 410 -9.49 -14.95 -1.67
C HIS A 410 -8.75 -14.12 -2.73
N LEU A 411 -7.64 -14.63 -3.23
CA LEU A 411 -6.90 -14.04 -4.34
C LEU A 411 -7.17 -14.87 -5.59
N ILE A 412 -7.74 -14.28 -6.63
CA ILE A 412 -8.16 -14.99 -7.83
C ILE A 412 -7.47 -14.38 -9.04
N HIS A 413 -6.67 -15.17 -9.74
CA HIS A 413 -6.25 -14.88 -11.11
C HIS A 413 -7.21 -15.59 -12.07
N HIS A 414 -7.94 -14.82 -12.87
CA HIS A 414 -8.77 -15.36 -13.93
C HIS A 414 -8.43 -14.64 -15.24
N PRO A 415 -8.04 -15.34 -16.33
CA PRO A 415 -7.50 -14.71 -17.55
C PRO A 415 -8.58 -14.02 -18.43
N GLY A 416 -9.77 -13.74 -17.90
CA GLY A 416 -10.98 -13.40 -18.67
C GLY A 416 -10.88 -12.11 -19.49
N TYR A 417 -10.04 -11.15 -19.10
CA TYR A 417 -9.75 -9.98 -19.95
C TYR A 417 -8.71 -10.25 -21.06
N ALA A 418 -7.86 -11.27 -20.92
CA ALA A 418 -6.63 -11.45 -21.69
C ALA A 418 -6.70 -12.52 -22.81
N ALA A 419 -7.80 -13.26 -22.91
CA ALA A 419 -7.92 -14.43 -23.79
C ALA A 419 -8.19 -14.10 -25.27
N ASP A 420 -7.30 -13.34 -25.94
CA ASP A 420 -7.01 -13.52 -27.39
C ASP A 420 -5.64 -12.95 -27.82
N ARG A 421 -4.57 -13.14 -27.04
CA ARG A 421 -3.21 -12.82 -27.51
C ARG A 421 -2.63 -13.83 -28.53
N LYS A 422 -3.39 -14.86 -28.93
CA LYS A 422 -2.96 -15.91 -29.88
C LYS A 422 -3.84 -15.99 -31.14
N GLY A 423 -4.24 -14.85 -31.69
CA GLY A 423 -4.28 -14.63 -33.14
C GLY A 423 -5.19 -15.51 -34.00
N LYS A 424 -6.21 -16.17 -33.44
CA LYS A 424 -7.25 -16.89 -34.23
C LYS A 424 -8.60 -16.91 -33.50
N GLY A 425 -9.32 -15.78 -33.54
CA GLY A 425 -10.76 -15.76 -33.27
C GLY A 425 -11.26 -14.51 -32.54
N MET A 426 -11.54 -13.46 -33.32
CA MET A 426 -12.22 -12.22 -32.89
C MET A 426 -11.55 -11.48 -31.73
N GLY A 427 -10.27 -11.13 -31.91
CA GLY A 427 -9.55 -10.20 -31.05
C GLY A 427 -10.20 -8.82 -31.04
N MET A 428 -10.82 -8.46 -29.93
CA MET A 428 -11.10 -7.07 -29.56
C MET A 428 -10.34 -6.73 -28.29
N GLY A 429 -9.01 -6.75 -28.40
CA GLY A 429 -8.13 -5.97 -27.54
C GLY A 429 -8.41 -4.50 -27.82
N MET A 430 -9.35 -3.94 -27.09
CA MET A 430 -9.85 -2.59 -27.31
C MET A 430 -8.94 -1.60 -26.59
N TYR A 431 -8.18 -0.80 -27.36
CA TYR A 431 -7.55 0.41 -26.84
C TYR A 431 -8.55 1.17 -25.96
N ARG A 432 -8.10 1.63 -24.78
CA ARG A 432 -8.85 2.44 -23.80
C ARG A 432 -9.73 3.55 -24.43
N MET A 433 -9.29 4.11 -25.57
CA MET A 433 -10.00 5.10 -26.38
C MET A 433 -11.33 4.64 -27.02
N PHE A 434 -11.53 3.34 -27.22
CA PHE A 434 -12.68 2.78 -27.94
C PHE A 434 -13.78 2.24 -27.03
N ARG A 435 -13.61 2.36 -25.69
CA ARG A 435 -14.49 1.77 -24.65
C ARG A 435 -15.95 2.22 -24.66
N HIS A 436 -16.28 3.22 -25.47
CA HIS A 436 -17.62 3.83 -25.62
C HIS A 436 -18.24 3.55 -27.02
N LEU A 437 -17.76 2.54 -27.76
CA LEU A 437 -18.31 2.14 -29.06
C LEU A 437 -19.33 0.99 -28.95
N GLY A 438 -20.52 1.28 -29.49
CA GLY A 438 -21.77 0.53 -29.75
C GLY A 438 -21.86 -1.02 -29.71
N GLY A 439 -20.75 -1.74 -29.81
CA GLY A 439 -20.74 -3.21 -29.84
C GLY A 439 -19.66 -3.86 -28.97
N VAL A 440 -18.67 -3.09 -28.54
CA VAL A 440 -17.58 -3.59 -27.69
C VAL A 440 -17.91 -3.42 -26.22
N GLN A 441 -18.73 -2.42 -25.89
CA GLN A 441 -19.18 -2.21 -24.51
C GLN A 441 -20.08 -3.36 -24.05
N HIS A 442 -20.96 -3.87 -24.91
CA HIS A 442 -21.79 -5.05 -24.60
C HIS A 442 -20.94 -6.29 -24.30
N ALA A 443 -20.02 -6.66 -25.20
CA ALA A 443 -19.14 -7.82 -25.00
C ALA A 443 -18.30 -7.69 -23.71
N ARG A 444 -17.81 -6.48 -23.41
CA ARG A 444 -17.12 -6.16 -22.17
C ARG A 444 -18.04 -6.35 -20.95
N ARG A 445 -19.27 -5.83 -20.96
CA ARG A 445 -20.23 -5.99 -19.83
C ARG A 445 -20.61 -7.44 -19.60
N VAL A 446 -20.76 -8.23 -20.66
CA VAL A 446 -20.99 -9.68 -20.56
C VAL A 446 -19.81 -10.38 -19.89
N GLU A 447 -18.57 -10.04 -20.28
CA GLU A 447 -17.38 -10.63 -19.67
C GLU A 447 -17.19 -10.17 -18.21
N MET A 448 -17.43 -8.88 -17.92
CA MET A 448 -17.48 -8.38 -16.54
C MET A 448 -18.52 -9.14 -15.71
N ALA A 449 -19.74 -9.33 -16.22
CA ALA A 449 -20.78 -10.09 -15.54
C ALA A 449 -20.33 -11.54 -15.25
N ARG A 450 -19.67 -12.20 -16.20
CA ARG A 450 -19.10 -13.56 -16.00
C ARG A 450 -18.05 -13.58 -14.89
N LEU A 451 -17.12 -12.61 -14.90
CA LEU A 451 -16.06 -12.52 -13.90
C LEU A 451 -16.61 -12.17 -12.50
N ARG A 452 -17.58 -11.24 -12.41
CA ARG A 452 -18.28 -10.94 -11.16
C ARG A 452 -18.99 -12.18 -10.62
N ASN A 453 -19.72 -12.89 -11.47
CA ASN A 453 -20.38 -14.16 -11.09
C ASN A 453 -19.37 -15.21 -10.61
N TYR A 454 -18.24 -15.36 -11.31
CA TYR A 454 -17.18 -16.28 -10.92
C TYR A 454 -16.61 -15.91 -9.54
N ALA A 455 -16.23 -14.65 -9.34
CA ALA A 455 -15.66 -14.17 -8.07
C ALA A 455 -16.63 -14.38 -6.91
N SER A 456 -17.91 -13.99 -7.09
CA SER A 456 -18.95 -14.18 -6.10
C SER A 456 -19.13 -15.66 -5.74
N LEU A 457 -19.28 -16.54 -6.73
CA LEU A 457 -19.48 -17.98 -6.49
C LEU A 457 -18.24 -18.66 -5.89
N ALA A 458 -17.04 -18.26 -6.30
CA ALA A 458 -15.78 -18.84 -5.82
C ALA A 458 -15.45 -18.43 -4.37
N ALA A 459 -15.95 -17.27 -3.92
CA ALA A 459 -15.69 -16.75 -2.57
C ALA A 459 -16.86 -16.90 -1.58
N LEU A 460 -18.07 -17.20 -2.05
CA LEU A 460 -19.25 -17.29 -1.19
C LEU A 460 -19.21 -18.51 -0.25
N GLU A 461 -19.03 -18.26 1.04
CA GLU A 461 -19.19 -19.23 2.12
C GLU A 461 -20.63 -19.27 2.70
N PRO A 462 -21.07 -20.37 3.34
CA PRO A 462 -22.40 -20.49 3.97
C PRO A 462 -22.68 -19.47 5.08
N SER A 463 -21.62 -19.00 5.76
CA SER A 463 -21.72 -18.06 6.87
C SER A 463 -22.07 -16.63 6.45
N HIS A 464 -21.78 -16.27 5.20
CA HIS A 464 -22.03 -14.91 4.72
C HIS A 464 -23.53 -14.60 4.77
N GLN A 465 -23.85 -13.44 5.32
CA GLN A 465 -25.18 -12.85 5.30
C GLN A 465 -25.32 -11.86 4.14
N HIS A 466 -24.21 -11.20 3.77
CA HIS A 466 -24.17 -10.19 2.73
C HIS A 466 -22.93 -10.28 1.83
N LEU A 467 -23.06 -9.79 0.61
CA LEU A 467 -21.97 -9.53 -0.33
C LEU A 467 -21.93 -8.02 -0.58
N LEU A 468 -20.74 -7.43 -0.46
CA LEU A 468 -20.45 -6.05 -0.82
C LEU A 468 -19.51 -6.04 -2.03
N TRP A 469 -19.97 -5.46 -3.13
CA TRP A 469 -19.14 -5.17 -4.29
C TRP A 469 -18.69 -3.71 -4.26
N ILE A 470 -17.42 -3.45 -4.58
CA ILE A 470 -16.88 -2.11 -4.77
C ILE A 470 -15.95 -2.14 -6.00
N ASP A 471 -16.13 -1.21 -6.94
CA ASP A 471 -15.24 -1.08 -8.08
C ASP A 471 -13.84 -0.57 -7.65
N ALA A 472 -12.79 -1.00 -8.36
CA ALA A 472 -11.39 -0.72 -7.98
C ALA A 472 -10.98 0.75 -8.15
N ASP A 473 -11.71 1.53 -8.94
CA ASP A 473 -11.49 2.95 -9.16
C ASP A 473 -12.24 3.85 -8.15
N VAL A 474 -12.96 3.25 -7.20
CA VAL A 474 -13.53 3.96 -6.05
C VAL A 474 -12.41 4.33 -5.08
N TYR A 475 -12.27 5.63 -4.82
CA TYR A 475 -11.22 6.19 -3.99
C TYR A 475 -11.77 6.77 -2.67
N GLU A 476 -13.07 7.01 -2.57
CA GLU A 476 -13.72 7.48 -1.35
C GLU A 476 -15.07 6.77 -1.15
N VAL A 477 -15.34 6.39 0.09
CA VAL A 477 -16.64 5.90 0.54
C VAL A 477 -17.05 6.80 1.70
N SER A 478 -18.25 7.40 1.61
CA SER A 478 -18.73 8.28 2.67
C SER A 478 -18.80 7.55 4.03
N PRO A 479 -18.42 8.19 5.15
CA PRO A 479 -18.37 7.54 6.45
C PRO A 479 -19.70 6.85 6.83
N GLY A 480 -19.60 5.60 7.30
CA GLY A 480 -20.75 4.81 7.76
C GLY A 480 -21.71 4.31 6.67
N LEU A 481 -21.40 4.50 5.38
CA LEU A 481 -22.28 4.10 4.27
C LEU A 481 -22.67 2.62 4.37
N VAL A 482 -21.69 1.73 4.46
CA VAL A 482 -21.91 0.28 4.44
C VAL A 482 -22.66 -0.17 5.69
N GLN A 483 -22.39 0.43 6.85
CA GLN A 483 -23.11 0.18 8.10
C GLN A 483 -24.58 0.54 7.98
N ARG A 484 -24.89 1.68 7.36
CA ARG A 484 -26.28 2.07 7.09
C ARG A 484 -26.95 1.08 6.15
N MET A 485 -26.27 0.66 5.08
CA MET A 485 -26.81 -0.36 4.16
C MET A 485 -27.08 -1.69 4.90
N LEU A 486 -26.15 -2.15 5.76
CA LEU A 486 -26.34 -3.34 6.58
C LEU A 486 -27.51 -3.18 7.56
N ALA A 487 -27.63 -2.02 8.21
CA ALA A 487 -28.71 -1.70 9.13
C ALA A 487 -30.08 -1.72 8.44
N PHE A 488 -30.21 -1.11 7.27
CA PHE A 488 -31.43 -1.16 6.46
C PHE A 488 -31.79 -2.60 6.06
N SER A 489 -30.79 -3.37 5.62
CA SER A 489 -30.99 -4.76 5.22
C SER A 489 -31.45 -5.65 6.37
N ALA A 490 -31.00 -5.36 7.60
CA ALA A 490 -31.38 -6.08 8.81
C ALA A 490 -32.74 -5.62 9.36
N ALA A 491 -33.09 -4.34 9.19
CA ALA A 491 -34.32 -3.76 9.70
C ALA A 491 -35.55 -4.16 8.87
N ASP A 492 -35.41 -4.29 7.55
CA ASP A 492 -36.53 -4.62 6.67
C ASP A 492 -36.18 -5.80 5.73
N PRO A 493 -36.90 -6.93 5.82
CA PRO A 493 -36.71 -8.09 4.95
C PRO A 493 -36.83 -7.79 3.44
N ARG A 494 -37.56 -6.73 3.06
CA ARG A 494 -37.75 -6.30 1.66
C ARG A 494 -36.50 -5.67 1.06
N VAL A 495 -35.55 -5.23 1.89
CA VAL A 495 -34.28 -4.62 1.48
C VAL A 495 -33.24 -5.69 1.29
N GLY A 496 -32.99 -6.10 0.04
CA GLY A 496 -31.98 -7.13 -0.22
C GLY A 496 -30.95 -6.84 -1.28
N ILE A 497 -31.14 -5.81 -2.11
CA ILE A 497 -30.07 -5.27 -2.97
C ILE A 497 -30.07 -3.76 -2.77
N GLN A 498 -28.89 -3.19 -2.51
CA GLN A 498 -28.73 -1.78 -2.22
C GLN A 498 -27.55 -1.21 -3.00
N THR A 499 -27.69 0.02 -3.48
CA THR A 499 -26.62 0.81 -4.07
C THR A 499 -26.63 2.24 -3.49
N ALA A 500 -25.60 3.02 -3.80
CA ALA A 500 -25.47 4.41 -3.40
C ALA A 500 -25.07 5.27 -4.60
N ILE A 501 -25.31 6.58 -4.50
CA ILE A 501 -24.86 7.52 -5.53
C ILE A 501 -23.33 7.51 -5.62
N SER A 502 -22.79 7.58 -6.83
CA SER A 502 -21.34 7.65 -7.03
C SER A 502 -20.95 8.92 -7.76
N HIS A 503 -20.12 9.75 -7.14
CA HIS A 503 -19.70 11.03 -7.68
C HIS A 503 -18.45 10.90 -8.55
N TRP A 504 -18.47 11.60 -9.68
CA TRP A 504 -17.30 11.75 -10.54
C TRP A 504 -16.30 12.76 -9.99
N GLY A 505 -15.13 12.27 -9.56
CA GLY A 505 -14.10 13.08 -8.92
C GLY A 505 -14.66 13.88 -7.73
N ASP A 506 -14.23 15.13 -7.61
CA ASP A 506 -14.71 16.05 -6.58
C ASP A 506 -16.04 16.75 -6.95
N GLY A 507 -16.62 16.42 -8.11
CA GLY A 507 -17.92 16.96 -8.51
C GLY A 507 -19.08 16.31 -7.77
N ASP A 508 -20.29 16.86 -7.94
CA ASP A 508 -21.54 16.30 -7.38
C ASP A 508 -22.31 15.45 -8.40
N GLY A 509 -21.69 15.13 -9.54
CA GLY A 509 -22.34 14.41 -10.63
C GLY A 509 -22.27 12.89 -10.47
N ASP A 510 -23.42 12.25 -10.44
CA ASP A 510 -23.66 10.81 -10.50
C ASP A 510 -23.03 10.18 -11.75
N TYR A 511 -22.16 9.22 -11.52
CA TYR A 511 -21.42 8.46 -12.52
C TYR A 511 -22.12 7.14 -12.88
N ASP A 512 -22.86 6.55 -11.94
CA ASP A 512 -23.46 5.24 -12.14
C ASP A 512 -24.86 5.37 -12.73
N PHE A 513 -24.91 5.56 -14.04
CA PHE A 513 -26.16 5.74 -14.78
C PHE A 513 -27.08 4.49 -14.77
N ASN A 514 -26.61 3.34 -14.30
CA ASN A 514 -27.35 2.09 -14.40
C ASN A 514 -28.42 1.91 -13.30
N ALA A 515 -28.50 2.85 -12.36
CA ALA A 515 -29.48 2.80 -11.27
C ALA A 515 -30.69 3.72 -11.54
N TRP A 516 -31.90 3.16 -11.57
CA TRP A 516 -33.09 3.88 -12.03
C TRP A 516 -34.43 3.28 -11.52
N VAL A 517 -35.51 4.07 -11.62
CA VAL A 517 -36.92 3.81 -11.25
C VAL A 517 -37.84 4.08 -12.45
N GLY A 518 -38.71 3.14 -12.79
CA GLY A 518 -39.75 3.37 -13.80
C GLY A 518 -40.15 2.13 -14.61
N PRO A 519 -41.17 2.26 -15.48
CA PRO A 519 -41.51 1.20 -16.41
C PRO A 519 -40.40 1.02 -17.45
N ARG A 520 -40.21 -0.23 -17.85
CA ARG A 520 -39.22 -0.61 -18.86
C ARG A 520 -39.71 -0.26 -20.28
N THR A 521 -39.51 0.99 -20.69
CA THR A 521 -39.81 1.46 -22.05
C THR A 521 -38.63 2.26 -22.61
N SER A 522 -38.29 2.07 -23.89
CA SER A 522 -37.17 2.79 -24.53
C SER A 522 -37.35 4.31 -24.40
N PRO A 523 -36.36 5.05 -23.85
CA PRO A 523 -36.44 6.49 -23.70
C PRO A 523 -36.42 7.16 -25.07
N ASP A 524 -37.25 8.17 -25.24
CA ASP A 524 -37.23 9.02 -26.42
C ASP A 524 -35.93 9.85 -26.49
N GLU A 525 -35.67 10.46 -27.64
CA GLU A 525 -34.44 11.23 -27.87
C GLU A 525 -34.25 12.39 -26.87
N ARG A 526 -35.34 12.97 -26.37
CA ARG A 526 -35.33 14.05 -25.39
C ARG A 526 -34.99 13.53 -23.99
N GLN A 527 -35.52 12.37 -23.62
CA GLN A 527 -35.20 11.67 -22.37
C GLN A 527 -33.74 11.22 -22.36
N ARG A 528 -33.22 10.69 -23.48
CA ARG A 528 -31.80 10.32 -23.64
C ARG A 528 -30.85 11.51 -23.49
N ALA A 529 -31.18 12.65 -24.11
CA ALA A 529 -30.38 13.86 -23.97
C ALA A 529 -30.35 14.37 -22.53
N ARG A 530 -31.46 14.25 -21.80
CA ARG A 530 -31.56 14.67 -20.39
C ARG A 530 -30.79 13.76 -19.44
N LEU A 531 -30.85 12.44 -19.61
CA LEU A 531 -30.06 11.46 -18.84
C LEU A 531 -28.54 11.75 -18.92
N ARG A 532 -28.06 12.30 -20.04
CA ARG A 532 -26.66 12.68 -20.23
C ARG A 532 -26.27 13.99 -19.54
N THR A 533 -27.23 14.88 -19.31
CA THR A 533 -26.99 16.22 -18.73
C THR A 533 -27.31 16.30 -17.25
N ASP A 534 -28.26 15.49 -16.75
CA ASP A 534 -28.71 15.51 -15.37
C ASP A 534 -27.95 14.48 -14.53
N LYS A 535 -26.92 14.97 -13.84
CA LYS A 535 -26.03 14.15 -13.02
C LYS A 535 -26.37 14.25 -11.53
N GLY A 536 -27.45 14.92 -11.11
CA GLY A 536 -27.67 15.22 -9.69
C GLY A 536 -28.75 14.36 -9.03
N SER A 537 -28.37 13.55 -8.03
CA SER A 537 -29.28 12.85 -7.10
C SER A 537 -30.24 11.82 -7.71
N TRP A 538 -30.90 11.02 -6.86
CA TRP A 538 -32.03 10.15 -7.26
C TRP A 538 -33.30 10.92 -7.64
N GLN A 539 -33.28 12.26 -7.50
CA GLN A 539 -34.41 13.15 -7.76
C GLN A 539 -34.17 13.94 -9.05
N ALA A 540 -34.69 13.43 -10.15
CA ALA A 540 -34.86 14.19 -11.38
C ALA A 540 -36.30 14.01 -11.87
N ASP A 541 -37.22 14.85 -11.38
CA ASP A 541 -38.65 14.86 -11.72
C ASP A 541 -38.95 15.01 -13.23
N SER A 542 -37.92 15.17 -14.06
CA SER A 542 -38.01 15.45 -15.49
C SER A 542 -37.36 14.40 -16.40
N VAL A 543 -36.83 13.31 -15.84
CA VAL A 543 -36.11 12.26 -16.58
C VAL A 543 -36.71 10.88 -16.28
N ALA A 544 -37.32 10.25 -17.29
CA ALA A 544 -37.84 8.89 -17.16
C ALA A 544 -36.71 7.95 -16.72
N GLY A 545 -36.87 7.30 -15.56
CA GLY A 545 -35.81 6.51 -14.92
C GLY A 545 -35.26 7.10 -13.62
N LYS A 546 -35.41 8.40 -13.34
CA LYS A 546 -34.85 9.03 -12.12
C LYS A 546 -35.90 9.83 -11.34
N ASN A 547 -37.09 9.25 -11.14
CA ASN A 547 -38.17 9.92 -10.42
C ASN A 547 -38.27 9.45 -8.96
N SER A 548 -38.35 10.38 -8.02
CA SER A 548 -38.89 10.12 -6.68
C SER A 548 -40.42 10.15 -6.66
N GLU A 549 -41.04 10.98 -7.52
CA GLU A 549 -42.49 11.24 -7.50
C GLU A 549 -43.37 10.13 -8.10
N SER A 550 -42.81 9.22 -8.92
CA SER A 550 -43.55 8.05 -9.44
C SER A 550 -43.27 6.75 -8.69
N ALA A 551 -42.38 6.77 -7.70
CA ALA A 551 -42.36 5.74 -6.69
C ALA A 551 -43.56 6.02 -5.80
N GLU A 552 -44.60 5.18 -5.85
CA GLU A 552 -45.45 5.02 -4.66
C GLU A 552 -44.49 4.90 -3.49
N SER A 553 -44.47 5.91 -2.63
CA SER A 553 -43.52 6.10 -1.54
C SER A 553 -43.28 4.75 -0.86
N SER A 554 -42.18 4.11 -1.19
CA SER A 554 -41.84 2.83 -0.64
C SER A 554 -41.43 3.08 0.81
N GLU A 555 -42.39 2.86 1.70
CA GLU A 555 -42.54 2.94 3.17
C GLU A 555 -41.31 2.98 4.13
N ILE A 556 -40.06 3.06 3.64
CA ILE A 556 -38.83 3.00 4.44
C ILE A 556 -38.07 4.33 4.28
N ASP A 557 -38.05 5.10 5.36
CA ASP A 557 -37.34 6.39 5.42
C ASP A 557 -35.85 6.23 5.11
N GLY A 558 -35.30 7.12 4.29
CA GLY A 558 -33.89 7.10 3.86
C GLY A 558 -33.53 6.19 2.67
N LEU A 559 -34.51 5.47 2.10
CA LEU A 559 -34.32 4.63 0.90
C LEU A 559 -35.26 5.01 -0.24
N VAL A 560 -34.78 4.80 -1.47
CA VAL A 560 -35.58 4.91 -2.70
C VAL A 560 -35.68 3.53 -3.34
N ARG A 561 -36.90 3.05 -3.62
CA ARG A 561 -37.10 1.79 -4.34
C ARG A 561 -36.60 1.91 -5.77
N LEU A 562 -35.77 0.97 -6.22
CA LEU A 562 -35.20 0.93 -7.57
C LEU A 562 -35.73 -0.24 -8.40
N ASP A 563 -35.81 -0.03 -9.71
CA ASP A 563 -36.10 -1.06 -10.71
C ASP A 563 -34.84 -1.68 -11.31
N ALA A 564 -33.72 -0.95 -11.28
CA ALA A 564 -32.38 -1.40 -11.64
C ALA A 564 -31.32 -0.76 -10.73
N VAL A 565 -30.18 -1.43 -10.56
CA VAL A 565 -29.07 -0.97 -9.72
C VAL A 565 -27.76 -0.90 -10.50
N GLY A 566 -26.95 0.07 -10.13
CA GLY A 566 -25.59 0.24 -10.61
C GLY A 566 -24.57 -0.60 -9.85
N ALA A 567 -23.40 -0.80 -10.45
CA ALA A 567 -22.37 -1.73 -9.96
C ALA A 567 -21.21 -1.06 -9.21
N THR A 568 -21.15 0.27 -9.12
CA THR A 568 -19.98 0.94 -8.49
C THR A 568 -19.84 0.59 -7.01
N VAL A 569 -20.97 0.53 -6.30
CA VAL A 569 -21.07 -0.07 -4.97
C VAL A 569 -22.40 -0.81 -4.82
N LEU A 570 -22.36 -2.07 -4.41
CA LEU A 570 -23.54 -2.92 -4.25
C LEU A 570 -23.48 -3.75 -2.98
N LEU A 571 -24.47 -3.62 -2.11
CA LEU A 571 -24.69 -4.56 -1.01
C LEU A 571 -25.87 -5.48 -1.33
N MET A 572 -25.66 -6.80 -1.23
CA MET A 572 -26.65 -7.82 -1.59
C MET A 572 -26.78 -8.85 -0.49
N LYS A 573 -28.00 -9.34 -0.22
CA LYS A 573 -28.21 -10.48 0.66
C LYS A 573 -27.63 -11.76 0.06
N ALA A 574 -26.84 -12.48 0.84
CA ALA A 574 -26.12 -13.68 0.40
C ALA A 574 -27.05 -14.84 0.03
N HIS A 575 -28.23 -14.94 0.66
CA HIS A 575 -29.17 -16.00 0.34
C HIS A 575 -29.71 -15.91 -1.10
N LEU A 576 -29.82 -14.69 -1.66
CA LEU A 576 -30.26 -14.51 -3.05
C LEU A 576 -29.27 -15.15 -4.03
N TRP A 577 -27.97 -14.97 -3.77
CA TRP A 577 -26.89 -15.60 -4.52
C TRP A 577 -26.92 -17.12 -4.44
N ARG A 578 -27.24 -17.68 -3.26
CA ARG A 578 -27.41 -19.13 -3.09
C ARG A 578 -28.61 -19.69 -3.84
N GLN A 579 -29.61 -18.86 -4.14
CA GLN A 579 -30.79 -19.24 -4.94
C GLN A 579 -30.58 -19.02 -6.45
N GLY A 580 -29.40 -18.55 -6.87
CA GLY A 580 -29.06 -18.37 -8.28
C GLY A 580 -29.14 -16.92 -8.79
N LEU A 581 -29.20 -15.92 -7.90
CA LEU A 581 -28.95 -14.53 -8.30
C LEU A 581 -27.57 -14.44 -8.97
N SER A 582 -27.50 -13.74 -10.10
CA SER A 582 -26.27 -13.54 -10.86
C SER A 582 -26.36 -12.24 -11.66
N PHE A 583 -25.21 -11.62 -11.93
CA PHE A 583 -25.09 -10.57 -12.92
C PHE A 583 -25.46 -11.14 -14.29
N ALA A 584 -26.33 -10.46 -15.03
CA ALA A 584 -26.87 -10.97 -16.27
C ALA A 584 -25.78 -11.01 -17.37
N THR A 585 -25.51 -12.20 -17.91
CA THR A 585 -24.52 -12.40 -18.99
C THR A 585 -25.15 -12.37 -20.39
N SER A 586 -26.45 -12.14 -20.46
CA SER A 586 -27.25 -12.07 -21.67
C SER A 586 -28.47 -11.21 -21.42
N TYR A 587 -29.12 -10.77 -22.48
CA TYR A 587 -30.42 -10.13 -22.39
C TYR A 587 -31.41 -11.05 -21.68
N LEU A 588 -32.04 -10.54 -20.63
CA LEU A 588 -33.21 -11.20 -20.07
C LEU A 588 -34.35 -11.08 -21.11
N VAL A 589 -35.37 -11.93 -21.06
CA VAL A 589 -36.48 -11.84 -22.02
C VAL A 589 -37.43 -10.70 -21.62
N GLY A 590 -37.79 -9.83 -22.57
CA GLY A 590 -38.70 -8.69 -22.34
C GLY A 590 -37.99 -7.40 -21.93
N THR A 591 -36.76 -7.24 -22.41
CA THR A 591 -35.73 -6.45 -21.73
C THR A 591 -34.87 -5.60 -22.69
N ASP A 592 -35.10 -5.70 -23.99
CA ASP A 592 -34.24 -5.09 -25.01
C ASP A 592 -34.43 -3.56 -25.10
N TRP A 593 -33.34 -2.81 -24.92
CA TRP A 593 -33.23 -1.40 -25.31
C TRP A 593 -32.38 -1.33 -26.59
N GLN A 594 -32.57 -0.30 -27.41
CA GLN A 594 -31.82 -0.15 -28.67
C GLN A 594 -30.51 0.65 -28.52
N ASP A 595 -30.18 1.08 -27.30
CA ASP A 595 -29.00 1.91 -26.99
C ASP A 595 -28.24 1.35 -25.78
N GLU A 596 -26.91 1.38 -25.84
CA GLU A 596 -26.01 0.79 -24.85
C GLU A 596 -26.21 1.34 -23.43
N GLY A 597 -26.13 0.44 -22.43
CA GLY A 597 -26.10 0.77 -21.01
C GLY A 597 -27.42 0.59 -20.25
N TRP A 598 -28.46 0.06 -20.93
CA TRP A 598 -29.84 0.00 -20.41
C TRP A 598 -30.51 -1.37 -20.59
N ASP A 599 -29.70 -2.39 -20.88
CA ASP A 599 -30.09 -3.63 -21.53
C ASP A 599 -30.43 -4.77 -20.56
N ALA A 600 -30.45 -4.50 -19.25
CA ALA A 600 -30.42 -5.51 -18.18
C ALA A 600 -29.31 -6.57 -18.33
N VAL A 601 -28.20 -6.18 -18.93
CA VAL A 601 -26.93 -6.92 -18.86
C VAL A 601 -26.20 -6.45 -17.60
N GLU A 602 -25.39 -7.32 -16.99
CA GLU A 602 -24.60 -7.00 -15.79
C GLU A 602 -25.47 -6.73 -14.55
N SER A 603 -25.36 -5.55 -13.91
CA SER A 603 -26.01 -5.23 -12.62
C SER A 603 -27.48 -4.87 -12.76
N GLU A 604 -27.86 -4.30 -13.91
CA GLU A 604 -29.22 -3.89 -14.22
C GLU A 604 -30.21 -5.07 -14.21
N GLY A 605 -29.73 -6.28 -14.53
CA GLY A 605 -30.51 -7.52 -14.49
C GLY A 605 -30.72 -8.11 -13.10
N LEU A 606 -30.02 -7.62 -12.07
CA LEU A 606 -30.09 -8.17 -10.71
C LEU A 606 -31.50 -8.01 -10.11
N CYS A 607 -32.10 -6.83 -10.27
CA CYS A 607 -33.42 -6.55 -9.72
C CYS A 607 -34.52 -7.37 -10.38
N VAL A 608 -34.40 -7.63 -11.69
CA VAL A 608 -35.34 -8.49 -12.42
C VAL A 608 -35.23 -9.93 -11.95
N THR A 609 -34.01 -10.44 -11.82
CA THR A 609 -33.76 -11.81 -11.37
C THR A 609 -34.21 -12.03 -9.93
N ALA A 610 -33.97 -11.05 -9.05
CA ALA A 610 -34.32 -11.13 -7.63
C ALA A 610 -35.84 -11.20 -7.36
N ARG A 611 -36.69 -10.65 -8.24
CA ARG A 611 -38.17 -10.66 -8.07
C ARG A 611 -38.78 -12.05 -7.97
N ASN A 612 -38.13 -13.07 -8.52
CA ASN A 612 -38.65 -14.43 -8.51
C ASN A 612 -38.04 -15.32 -7.43
N LEU A 613 -37.08 -14.78 -6.66
CA LEU A 613 -36.39 -15.49 -5.58
C LEU A 613 -37.21 -15.45 -4.28
N ILE A 614 -36.95 -16.40 -3.40
CA ILE A 614 -37.59 -16.53 -2.10
C ILE A 614 -36.88 -15.62 -1.11
N ASN A 615 -37.63 -14.76 -0.43
CA ASN A 615 -37.14 -14.08 0.75
C ASN A 615 -37.13 -15.07 1.93
N GLU A 616 -35.96 -15.52 2.37
CA GLU A 616 -35.84 -16.51 3.45
C GLU A 616 -36.36 -15.99 4.80
N GLU A 617 -36.35 -14.68 5.03
CA GLU A 617 -36.81 -14.06 6.28
C GLU A 617 -38.35 -13.95 6.34
N SER A 618 -39.03 -13.80 5.20
CA SER A 618 -40.50 -13.73 5.13
C SER A 618 -41.18 -15.01 4.60
N GLY A 619 -40.41 -15.95 4.05
CA GLY A 619 -40.90 -17.19 3.45
C GLY A 619 -41.74 -16.99 2.19
N ARG A 620 -41.77 -15.78 1.61
CA ARG A 620 -42.59 -15.44 0.44
C ARG A 620 -41.72 -15.29 -0.82
N GLN A 621 -42.24 -15.76 -1.95
CA GLN A 621 -41.65 -15.51 -3.26
C GLN A 621 -41.83 -14.03 -3.63
N GLY A 622 -40.78 -13.39 -4.15
CA GLY A 622 -40.79 -11.99 -4.56
C GLY A 622 -40.81 -10.96 -3.42
N GLY A 623 -40.41 -11.39 -2.21
CA GLY A 623 -40.39 -10.54 -1.02
C GLY A 623 -39.15 -9.65 -0.87
N VAL A 624 -38.28 -9.54 -1.87
CA VAL A 624 -37.03 -8.75 -1.81
C VAL A 624 -36.96 -7.80 -3.00
N GLY A 625 -36.37 -6.62 -2.84
CA GLY A 625 -35.78 -6.00 -4.02
C GLY A 625 -34.75 -4.92 -3.77
N CYS A 626 -34.66 -4.03 -4.74
CA CYS A 626 -33.56 -3.11 -4.95
C CYS A 626 -33.84 -1.72 -4.43
N TRP A 627 -32.82 -1.08 -3.86
CA TRP A 627 -32.94 0.20 -3.19
C TRP A 627 -31.70 1.07 -3.39
N GLY A 628 -31.90 2.37 -3.49
CA GLY A 628 -30.86 3.38 -3.45
C GLY A 628 -30.88 4.05 -2.08
N ILE A 629 -29.73 4.13 -1.41
CA ILE A 629 -29.61 4.92 -0.18
C ILE A 629 -29.52 6.40 -0.52
N VAL A 630 -30.27 7.22 0.23
CA VAL A 630 -30.34 8.68 -0.01
C VAL A 630 -29.20 9.42 0.70
N ASP A 631 -28.77 8.91 1.86
CA ASP A 631 -27.73 9.52 2.70
C ASP A 631 -26.41 8.73 2.66
N GLY A 632 -25.58 9.07 1.68
CA GLY A 632 -24.24 8.55 1.50
C GLY A 632 -23.87 8.36 0.04
N TYR A 633 -22.56 8.42 -0.24
CA TYR A 633 -22.01 8.42 -1.58
C TYR A 633 -20.69 7.65 -1.65
N THR A 634 -20.25 7.36 -2.88
CA THR A 634 -18.86 7.01 -3.20
C THR A 634 -18.26 8.05 -4.14
N ARG A 635 -16.93 8.15 -4.22
CA ARG A 635 -16.25 8.90 -5.29
C ARG A 635 -15.34 7.98 -6.06
N HIS A 636 -15.33 8.16 -7.37
CA HIS A 636 -14.48 7.40 -8.27
C HIS A 636 -13.72 8.37 -9.20
N SER A 637 -12.54 7.96 -9.65
CA SER A 637 -11.77 8.74 -10.63
C SER A 637 -12.03 8.19 -12.03
N ASP A 638 -12.19 9.05 -13.04
CA ASP A 638 -12.00 8.57 -14.41
C ASP A 638 -10.49 8.46 -14.62
N THR A 639 -10.04 7.22 -14.65
CA THR A 639 -8.64 6.84 -14.81
C THR A 639 -8.00 7.48 -16.06
#